data_AF-A0A2T6FCU6-F1
#
_entry.id   AF-A0A2T6FCU6-F1
#
_cell.length_a   1.000
_cell.length_b   1.000
_cell.length_c   1.000
_cell.angle_alpha   90.00
_cell.angle_beta   90.00
_cell.angle_gamma   90.00
#
_symmetry.space_group_name_H-M   'P 1'
#
loop_
_entity.id
_entity.type
_entity.pdbx_description
1 polymer ?
#
loop_
_entity_poly.entity_id
_entity_poly.type
_entity_poly.pdbx_seq_one_letter_code
_entity_poly.pdbx_strand_id
1 'polypeptide(L)'
;MKKLLKLSMLSSSLALGIMASGGVSAQGACKVDYTSVNSWGNGAQIKTTITNTGAAKTSWELCWSYAGSDAIQNLWDGTFTQTGKNVCVKNAGYNGNLPASGTASFGFIVNNPGAAPTSFTLNGVACGGTASSSSVVSSSVASSSVVVSSSIRSSSSVAVSSSSNNGVAARWLLDATNSTFHFVTVKKNAAGTETPENITFSTLQGTVSATGQATLTIPLASISSGVDLRNTRLKEILFEAQYLPSLHFTTQLDLTAINAMAAGSTAVQSLTGNLTLHGVVKSVVFDALVVKHSSGSVSFSPRKPIVINSTDFDLNFGIESLRSIMALTSIGEKVPVYFKMFLSNSNPTNTPAISLATAPAAPLSLSGTAVTGGANLNWADASATETGFLVRRKGADGRWATATNTNANSVSYLDALTESGSYDYKVISYTDSIPSAATTPATVVFTGGTTSSVGSSVVSSTPSSASTSSRSSSSVISGSSSSSGTLTGNAANGKTLWSQRGCVGCHGIDGAKNANGTAAAIALNPNRSFYRHRNDTQDRTLREFIAKWMPPGEEGSCVGQCAADLEAHILTLRKASDGIPDVPVSNFSCPSNAQSYGQRTLRLLTKLEYQRSVRDLVGYQADVTGSLPDDFVSGAFVNNNTLSVDKTRYTSYLANAERIATDVATRWNAVLGCTPSTSCASTLVNTLGPRIFRRPLTTDEQTAYLNVANGTTGGRTPTDGMPIALTAMLSSPQFLYRSEVGTLSSSGVYKLDGYEMATYMAYTFTGTTPSASLLTAAGNGTLNTVAGIRTQAATLLNSANTKLLLSDLVNRWLATEKIETLTKPAISGFAALGADMKNELGKNFSAAMLETNGTFAAIYNPSYTHINARLATHYGMTLSGTVDADGFARVNTSDRGGILTSGAFLSRYASTTDSNMITRAVAIRRKLMCQDIPEPPSGVSLDREALFAQDRAFYEAPTTTQHMIFDRITAGTTCSNCHAEIINPLGGGLENFDTAGRVRTTDLKGNAIVTKGTFYSPYPQLQFLNDPDRVRYTPEIQFNGAKDLARTIVEHPQVAGLAQTCLATQFMSYSSGINSIFLIDSDRDVGYTRISKDEENAYRCDVADLTNVLNTRGPRAMLEEIPALETVMYRKEWAR
;
A
#
# COMPACT_ATOMS: atom_id res chain seq x y z
N MET A 1 27.56 18.08 14.63
CA MET A 1 28.44 17.86 13.45
C MET A 1 29.70 18.72 13.52
N LYS A 2 30.70 18.37 14.35
CA LYS A 2 32.03 19.03 14.36
C LYS A 2 33.20 18.13 14.80
N LYS A 3 32.99 16.82 14.98
CA LYS A 3 34.04 15.88 15.37
C LYS A 3 33.70 14.51 14.79
N LEU A 4 34.23 14.18 13.61
CA LEU A 4 34.39 12.81 13.08
C LEU A 4 35.07 12.91 11.70
N LEU A 5 36.35 13.29 11.71
CA LEU A 5 37.25 13.22 10.55
C LEU A 5 38.69 13.25 11.06
N LYS A 6 39.12 12.15 11.68
CA LYS A 6 40.52 11.80 11.97
C LYS A 6 40.55 10.29 12.22
N LEU A 7 41.56 9.62 11.63
CA LEU A 7 41.84 8.17 11.55
C LEU A 7 41.09 7.45 10.41
N SER A 8 41.73 6.71 9.50
CA SER A 8 43.13 6.31 9.36
C SER A 8 43.37 5.73 7.96
N MET A 9 44.29 6.31 7.19
CA MET A 9 45.06 5.62 6.16
C MET A 9 46.27 4.98 6.84
N LEU A 10 46.63 3.73 6.49
CA LEU A 10 48.01 3.20 6.41
C LEU A 10 47.98 1.66 6.30
N SER A 11 48.39 1.14 5.15
CA SER A 11 49.37 0.05 5.03
C SER A 11 49.69 -0.19 3.56
N SER A 12 50.91 0.20 3.18
CA SER A 12 51.57 -0.21 1.95
C SER A 12 52.59 -1.30 2.28
N SER A 13 52.71 -2.28 1.40
CA SER A 13 53.95 -2.89 0.87
C SER A 13 53.82 -4.41 0.68
N LEU A 14 54.00 -4.89 -0.56
CA LEU A 14 54.95 -5.98 -0.85
C LEU A 14 55.24 -6.15 -2.36
N ALA A 15 56.54 -6.08 -2.67
CA ALA A 15 57.35 -6.77 -3.68
C ALA A 15 56.98 -6.76 -5.18
N LEU A 16 57.87 -6.14 -5.95
CA LEU A 16 58.11 -6.36 -7.38
C LEU A 16 58.90 -7.67 -7.57
N GLY A 17 58.38 -8.58 -8.40
CA GLY A 17 59.09 -9.77 -8.88
C GLY A 17 58.88 -9.93 -10.38
N ILE A 18 59.95 -9.81 -11.16
CA ILE A 18 60.02 -10.09 -12.60
C ILE A 18 60.27 -11.59 -12.77
N MET A 19 59.48 -12.31 -13.58
CA MET A 19 59.90 -13.47 -14.40
C MET A 19 58.82 -13.96 -15.39
N ALA A 20 59.31 -14.22 -16.60
CA ALA A 20 58.90 -15.22 -17.60
C ALA A 20 57.57 -15.09 -18.37
N SER A 21 57.74 -14.82 -19.67
CA SER A 21 56.81 -15.10 -20.77
C SER A 21 56.56 -16.60 -20.92
N GLY A 22 55.37 -17.06 -20.52
CA GLY A 22 54.80 -18.35 -20.87
C GLY A 22 53.51 -18.15 -21.67
N GLY A 23 53.36 -18.83 -22.80
CA GLY A 23 52.15 -18.74 -23.64
C GLY A 23 50.91 -19.11 -22.84
N VAL A 24 49.97 -18.17 -22.71
CA VAL A 24 48.67 -18.39 -22.07
C VAL A 24 47.68 -18.79 -23.16
N SER A 25 47.21 -20.03 -23.13
CA SER A 25 45.96 -20.40 -23.79
C SER A 25 44.84 -19.52 -23.22
N ALA A 26 44.07 -18.84 -24.06
CA ALA A 26 42.99 -17.95 -23.62
C ALA A 26 42.01 -18.68 -22.68
N GLN A 27 42.13 -18.42 -21.37
CA GLN A 27 41.25 -18.96 -20.35
C GLN A 27 39.93 -18.19 -20.44
N GLY A 28 38.83 -18.87 -20.77
CA GLY A 28 37.52 -18.22 -20.92
C GLY A 28 37.10 -17.48 -19.65
N ALA A 29 36.26 -16.44 -19.78
CA ALA A 29 35.93 -15.52 -18.68
C ALA A 29 35.07 -16.14 -17.57
N CYS A 30 34.48 -17.31 -17.83
CA CYS A 30 33.52 -17.98 -16.96
C CYS A 30 33.33 -19.45 -17.33
N LYS A 31 32.81 -20.22 -16.38
CA LYS A 31 32.10 -21.48 -16.58
C LYS A 31 30.62 -21.26 -16.26
N VAL A 32 29.71 -21.86 -17.03
CA VAL A 32 28.26 -21.75 -16.82
C VAL A 32 27.65 -23.14 -16.68
N ASP A 33 26.96 -23.36 -15.56
CA ASP A 33 26.11 -24.53 -15.36
C ASP A 33 24.65 -24.14 -15.62
N TYR A 34 24.07 -24.63 -16.72
CA TYR A 34 22.69 -24.38 -17.14
C TYR A 34 21.87 -25.65 -16.93
N THR A 35 21.05 -25.68 -15.88
CA THR A 35 20.40 -26.92 -15.43
C THR A 35 18.89 -26.76 -15.39
N SER A 36 18.19 -27.70 -16.04
CA SER A 36 16.75 -27.84 -15.86
C SER A 36 16.47 -28.40 -14.47
N VAL A 37 15.89 -27.58 -13.61
CA VAL A 37 15.52 -27.93 -12.22
C VAL A 37 14.23 -28.72 -12.20
N ASN A 38 13.25 -28.32 -13.02
CA ASN A 38 11.97 -29.00 -13.22
C ASN A 38 11.50 -28.75 -14.67
N SER A 39 10.85 -29.71 -15.31
CA SER A 39 10.30 -29.58 -16.67
C SER A 39 8.91 -30.21 -16.73
N TRP A 40 7.97 -29.57 -17.42
CA TRP A 40 6.56 -29.99 -17.53
C TRP A 40 6.06 -30.00 -18.99
N GLY A 41 6.98 -30.19 -19.94
CA GLY A 41 6.69 -30.35 -21.37
C GLY A 41 6.80 -29.04 -22.14
N ASN A 42 5.82 -28.15 -22.02
CA ASN A 42 5.83 -26.85 -22.72
C ASN A 42 6.53 -25.71 -21.93
N GLY A 43 7.07 -26.01 -20.75
CA GLY A 43 7.87 -25.08 -19.96
C GLY A 43 8.88 -25.81 -19.07
N ALA A 44 9.96 -25.12 -18.70
CA ALA A 44 10.95 -25.62 -17.77
C ALA A 44 11.43 -24.51 -16.83
N GLN A 45 11.77 -24.90 -15.60
CA GLN A 45 12.51 -24.08 -14.66
C GLN A 45 13.99 -24.34 -14.84
N ILE A 46 14.74 -23.31 -15.21
CA ILE A 46 16.18 -23.36 -15.37
C ILE A 46 16.85 -22.66 -14.20
N LYS A 47 17.89 -23.29 -13.64
CA LYS A 47 18.88 -22.62 -12.80
C LYS A 47 20.15 -22.46 -13.61
N THR A 48 20.68 -21.25 -13.63
CA THR A 48 21.96 -20.93 -14.26
C THR A 48 22.93 -20.47 -13.18
N THR A 49 24.11 -21.11 -13.12
CA THR A 49 25.19 -20.73 -12.22
C THR A 49 26.41 -20.31 -13.02
N ILE A 50 26.88 -19.10 -12.78
CA ILE A 50 28.09 -18.52 -13.35
C ILE A 50 29.21 -18.75 -12.34
N THR A 51 30.32 -19.35 -12.78
CA THR A 51 31.59 -19.37 -12.05
C THR A 51 32.56 -18.47 -12.78
N ASN A 52 33.04 -17.40 -12.13
CA ASN A 52 33.99 -16.46 -12.73
C ASN A 52 35.40 -17.02 -12.69
N THR A 53 35.99 -17.27 -13.85
CA THR A 53 37.36 -17.78 -14.00
C THR A 53 38.36 -16.68 -14.35
N GLY A 54 37.88 -15.43 -14.48
CA GLY A 54 38.71 -14.24 -14.69
C GLY A 54 38.81 -13.33 -13.46
N ALA A 55 39.24 -12.09 -13.67
CA ALA A 55 39.32 -11.07 -12.62
C ALA A 55 37.94 -10.81 -11.98
N ALA A 56 37.95 -10.40 -10.70
CA ALA A 56 36.74 -10.07 -9.95
C ALA A 56 35.90 -9.00 -10.67
N LYS A 57 34.57 -9.18 -10.65
CA LYS A 57 33.61 -8.30 -11.32
C LYS A 57 32.67 -7.71 -10.28
N THR A 58 32.39 -6.42 -10.38
CA THR A 58 31.45 -5.71 -9.49
C THR A 58 30.01 -5.78 -9.98
N SER A 59 29.81 -6.20 -11.24
CA SER A 59 28.54 -6.51 -11.88
C SER A 59 28.78 -7.58 -12.96
N TRP A 60 27.76 -8.40 -13.21
CA TRP A 60 27.81 -9.41 -14.26
C TRP A 60 26.55 -9.37 -15.13
N GLU A 61 26.75 -9.63 -16.41
CA GLU A 61 25.77 -9.86 -17.45
C GLU A 61 26.14 -11.15 -18.17
N LEU A 62 25.26 -12.15 -18.14
CA LEU A 62 25.42 -13.38 -18.88
C LEU A 62 24.48 -13.38 -20.08
N CYS A 63 25.03 -13.46 -21.30
CA CYS A 63 24.24 -13.57 -22.52
C CYS A 63 24.42 -14.91 -23.22
N TRP A 64 23.38 -15.37 -23.90
CA TRP A 64 23.36 -16.54 -24.79
C TRP A 64 22.26 -16.43 -25.85
N SER A 65 22.25 -17.35 -26.81
CA SER A 65 21.19 -17.46 -27.81
C SER A 65 20.54 -18.83 -27.75
N TYR A 66 19.21 -18.89 -27.77
CA TYR A 66 18.48 -20.15 -27.90
C TYR A 66 18.54 -20.70 -29.32
N ALA A 67 18.55 -22.03 -29.46
CA ALA A 67 18.40 -22.67 -30.76
C ALA A 67 16.93 -22.68 -31.25
N GLY A 68 15.99 -22.83 -30.30
CA GLY A 68 14.54 -22.93 -30.54
C GLY A 68 13.77 -21.61 -30.41
N SER A 69 12.47 -21.72 -30.10
CA SER A 69 11.56 -20.60 -29.80
C SER A 69 11.35 -20.39 -28.30
N ASP A 70 12.34 -20.80 -27.51
CA ASP A 70 12.41 -20.62 -26.07
C ASP A 70 12.18 -19.16 -25.67
N ALA A 71 11.25 -18.92 -24.74
CA ALA A 71 10.94 -17.58 -24.26
C ALA A 71 10.93 -17.53 -22.74
N ILE A 72 11.81 -16.72 -22.14
CA ILE A 72 11.84 -16.51 -20.69
C ILE A 72 10.58 -15.73 -20.29
N GLN A 73 9.81 -16.31 -19.38
CA GLN A 73 8.58 -15.72 -18.86
C GLN A 73 8.81 -14.89 -17.60
N ASN A 74 9.64 -15.40 -16.70
CA ASN A 74 9.95 -14.75 -15.44
C ASN A 74 11.33 -15.21 -14.96
N LEU A 75 12.08 -14.32 -14.31
CA LEU A 75 13.45 -14.54 -13.87
C LEU A 75 13.64 -13.89 -12.49
N TRP A 76 14.34 -14.59 -11.60
CA TRP A 76 14.72 -14.09 -10.27
C TRP A 76 16.23 -14.13 -10.10
N ASP A 77 16.75 -13.40 -9.12
CA ASP A 77 18.19 -13.17 -8.92
C ASP A 77 18.89 -12.58 -10.16
N GLY A 78 18.13 -11.97 -11.07
CA GLY A 78 18.63 -11.17 -12.18
C GLY A 78 17.54 -10.31 -12.82
N THR A 79 17.92 -9.52 -13.81
CA THR A 79 17.02 -8.84 -14.74
C THR A 79 17.41 -9.24 -16.15
N PHE A 80 16.46 -9.42 -17.07
CA PHE A 80 16.80 -9.91 -18.41
C PHE A 80 16.18 -9.08 -19.51
N THR A 81 16.86 -9.09 -20.65
CA THR A 81 16.31 -8.69 -21.93
C THR A 81 16.35 -9.88 -22.86
N GLN A 82 15.24 -10.15 -23.54
CA GLN A 82 15.18 -11.14 -24.60
C GLN A 82 14.65 -10.49 -25.88
N THR A 83 15.42 -10.56 -26.96
CA THR A 83 14.99 -10.10 -28.29
C THR A 83 15.14 -11.25 -29.26
N GLY A 84 14.01 -11.81 -29.70
CA GLY A 84 14.00 -13.06 -30.47
C GLY A 84 14.67 -14.20 -29.68
N LYS A 85 15.71 -14.79 -30.25
CA LYS A 85 16.47 -15.90 -29.65
C LYS A 85 17.56 -15.46 -28.68
N ASN A 86 17.93 -14.18 -28.67
CA ASN A 86 19.05 -13.67 -27.88
C ASN A 86 18.58 -13.24 -26.48
N VAL A 87 19.25 -13.74 -25.46
CA VAL A 87 18.99 -13.44 -24.05
C VAL A 87 20.23 -12.83 -23.42
N CYS A 88 20.05 -11.77 -22.65
CA CYS A 88 21.06 -11.26 -21.72
C CYS A 88 20.43 -11.11 -20.34
N VAL A 89 21.08 -11.65 -19.31
CA VAL A 89 20.67 -11.57 -17.91
C VAL A 89 21.73 -10.83 -17.10
N LYS A 90 21.33 -9.71 -16.50
CA LYS A 90 22.15 -8.93 -15.56
C LYS A 90 21.82 -9.28 -14.12
N ASN A 91 22.78 -9.07 -13.23
CA ASN A 91 22.58 -9.22 -11.79
C ASN A 91 21.39 -8.38 -11.25
N ALA A 92 20.67 -8.87 -10.24
CA ALA A 92 19.51 -8.21 -9.61
C ALA A 92 19.87 -7.04 -8.68
N GLY A 93 20.96 -6.34 -8.97
CA GLY A 93 21.51 -5.25 -8.14
C GLY A 93 22.25 -5.73 -6.89
N TYR A 94 21.72 -6.68 -6.11
CA TYR A 94 22.36 -7.14 -4.86
C TYR A 94 23.40 -8.25 -5.05
N ASN A 95 23.35 -9.01 -6.14
CA ASN A 95 24.24 -10.14 -6.40
C ASN A 95 25.28 -9.84 -7.48
N GLY A 96 25.57 -8.56 -7.77
CA GLY A 96 26.48 -8.14 -8.83
C GLY A 96 27.95 -8.43 -8.57
N ASN A 97 28.36 -8.47 -7.30
CA ASN A 97 29.75 -8.77 -6.95
C ASN A 97 30.03 -10.26 -7.19
N LEU A 98 30.89 -10.53 -8.17
CA LEU A 98 31.33 -11.87 -8.56
C LEU A 98 32.87 -11.92 -8.50
N PRO A 99 33.45 -12.30 -7.34
CA PRO A 99 34.88 -12.40 -7.14
C PRO A 99 35.57 -13.34 -8.14
N ALA A 100 36.90 -13.28 -8.25
CA ALA A 100 37.65 -14.30 -8.97
C ALA A 100 37.40 -15.67 -8.31
N SER A 101 37.11 -16.70 -9.10
CA SER A 101 36.64 -18.02 -8.66
C SER A 101 35.30 -18.03 -7.90
N GLY A 102 34.62 -16.88 -7.78
CA GLY A 102 33.32 -16.76 -7.15
C GLY A 102 32.19 -17.25 -8.05
N THR A 103 31.03 -17.53 -7.45
CA THR A 103 29.83 -17.96 -8.17
C THR A 103 28.66 -17.00 -7.97
N ALA A 104 27.85 -16.86 -9.01
CA ALA A 104 26.53 -16.21 -8.96
C ALA A 104 25.52 -17.17 -9.59
N SER A 105 24.36 -17.31 -8.98
CA SER A 105 23.26 -18.11 -9.54
C SER A 105 22.04 -17.24 -9.73
N PHE A 106 21.29 -17.54 -10.78
CA PHE A 106 19.95 -17.03 -11.01
C PHE A 106 19.08 -18.12 -11.60
N GLY A 107 17.76 -17.92 -11.60
CA GLY A 107 16.83 -18.90 -12.13
C GLY A 107 15.68 -18.24 -12.87
N PHE A 108 15.10 -19.00 -13.80
CA PHE A 108 14.01 -18.50 -14.62
C PHE A 108 13.11 -19.62 -15.13
N ILE A 109 11.90 -19.22 -15.56
CA ILE A 109 10.96 -20.08 -16.25
C ILE A 109 11.06 -19.78 -17.74
N VAL A 110 11.24 -20.82 -18.56
CA VAL A 110 11.28 -20.73 -20.02
C VAL A 110 10.11 -21.51 -20.63
N ASN A 111 9.39 -20.90 -21.58
CA ASN A 111 8.37 -21.55 -22.39
C ASN A 111 9.00 -22.17 -23.63
N ASN A 112 8.47 -23.32 -24.07
CA ASN A 112 8.96 -24.12 -25.19
C ASN A 112 10.46 -24.46 -25.06
N PRO A 113 10.89 -25.08 -23.94
CA PRO A 113 12.30 -25.39 -23.70
C PRO A 113 12.86 -26.29 -24.82
N GLY A 114 13.76 -25.73 -25.62
CA GLY A 114 14.55 -26.42 -26.62
C GLY A 114 15.85 -26.98 -26.05
N ALA A 115 16.81 -27.27 -26.92
CA ALA A 115 18.13 -27.73 -26.49
C ALA A 115 18.86 -26.65 -25.66
N ALA A 116 19.57 -27.08 -24.61
CA ALA A 116 20.32 -26.18 -23.74
C ALA A 116 21.36 -25.36 -24.53
N PRO A 117 21.51 -24.05 -24.27
CA PRO A 117 22.51 -23.23 -24.94
C PRO A 117 23.93 -23.74 -24.66
N THR A 118 24.78 -23.78 -25.69
CA THR A 118 26.17 -24.26 -25.59
C THR A 118 27.20 -23.12 -25.54
N SER A 119 26.79 -21.89 -25.82
CA SER A 119 27.66 -20.71 -25.88
C SER A 119 27.12 -19.58 -25.01
N PHE A 120 27.98 -19.05 -24.13
CA PHE A 120 27.68 -17.94 -23.23
C PHE A 120 28.76 -16.87 -23.29
N THR A 121 28.38 -15.62 -23.05
CA THR A 121 29.32 -14.51 -22.82
C THR A 121 29.04 -13.87 -21.46
N LEU A 122 30.08 -13.61 -20.67
CA LEU A 122 30.01 -12.85 -19.42
C LEU A 122 30.62 -11.45 -19.64
N ASN A 123 29.80 -10.42 -19.52
CA ASN A 123 30.14 -9.01 -19.82
C ASN A 123 30.77 -8.87 -21.22
N GLY A 124 30.20 -9.56 -22.21
CA GLY A 124 30.67 -9.54 -23.60
C GLY A 124 31.90 -10.41 -23.90
N VAL A 125 32.50 -11.08 -22.90
CA VAL A 125 33.65 -11.99 -23.10
C VAL A 125 33.17 -13.44 -23.07
N ALA A 126 33.60 -14.27 -24.02
CA ALA A 126 33.19 -15.67 -24.11
C ALA A 126 33.56 -16.48 -22.84
N CYS A 127 32.61 -17.28 -22.34
CA CYS A 127 32.87 -18.32 -21.35
C CYS A 127 33.67 -19.47 -21.98
N GLY A 128 34.53 -20.14 -21.20
CA GLY A 128 35.37 -21.24 -21.70
C GLY A 128 34.78 -22.61 -21.36
N GLY A 129 34.65 -23.48 -22.37
CA GLY A 129 34.24 -24.89 -22.22
C GLY A 129 32.78 -25.18 -22.58
N THR A 130 32.52 -26.33 -23.20
CA THR A 130 31.18 -26.82 -23.59
C THR A 130 30.33 -27.15 -22.36
N ALA A 131 29.08 -26.68 -22.34
CA ALA A 131 28.11 -27.01 -21.30
C ALA A 131 27.84 -28.53 -21.23
N SER A 132 28.02 -29.16 -20.07
CA SER A 132 27.65 -30.56 -19.85
C SER A 132 26.22 -30.66 -19.30
N SER A 133 25.33 -31.33 -20.02
CA SER A 133 23.99 -31.71 -19.55
C SER A 133 24.04 -33.11 -18.92
N SER A 134 23.71 -33.23 -17.64
CA SER A 134 23.52 -34.53 -16.98
C SER A 134 22.04 -34.75 -16.68
N SER A 135 21.41 -35.70 -17.38
CA SER A 135 20.08 -36.24 -17.09
C SER A 135 20.17 -37.34 -16.02
N VAL A 136 19.36 -37.29 -14.97
CA VAL A 136 19.29 -38.36 -13.96
C VAL A 136 18.06 -39.24 -14.19
N VAL A 137 18.34 -40.53 -14.32
CA VAL A 137 17.43 -41.67 -14.49
C VAL A 137 16.85 -42.10 -13.14
N SER A 138 15.59 -42.54 -13.14
CA SER A 138 14.90 -43.18 -12.01
C SER A 138 15.52 -44.54 -11.63
N SER A 139 15.71 -44.81 -10.32
CA SER A 139 15.23 -46.03 -9.60
C SER A 139 16.01 -46.34 -8.31
N SER A 140 15.24 -46.47 -7.21
CA SER A 140 15.30 -47.41 -6.06
C SER A 140 16.61 -48.11 -5.64
N VAL A 141 16.96 -48.07 -4.34
CA VAL A 141 17.40 -49.21 -3.47
C VAL A 141 17.28 -48.77 -1.99
N ALA A 142 16.39 -49.34 -1.16
CA ALA A 142 16.51 -50.50 -0.26
C ALA A 142 17.45 -50.36 0.96
N SER A 143 16.91 -50.81 2.09
CA SER A 143 17.42 -50.85 3.47
C SER A 143 18.73 -51.61 3.65
N SER A 144 19.57 -51.21 4.63
CA SER A 144 19.84 -52.00 5.85
C SER A 144 20.98 -51.43 6.72
N SER A 145 20.72 -51.54 8.03
CA SER A 145 21.46 -51.33 9.28
C SER A 145 22.92 -51.81 9.39
N VAL A 146 23.68 -51.23 10.35
CA VAL A 146 24.25 -51.90 11.57
C VAL A 146 25.01 -50.88 12.46
N VAL A 147 24.46 -50.56 13.66
CA VAL A 147 24.92 -50.79 15.07
C VAL A 147 26.34 -50.29 15.45
N VAL A 148 26.47 -49.47 16.52
CA VAL A 148 27.09 -49.72 17.85
C VAL A 148 27.20 -48.32 18.54
N SER A 149 26.99 -48.03 19.82
CA SER A 149 26.56 -48.74 21.03
C SER A 149 25.98 -47.70 22.00
N SER A 150 25.07 -48.17 22.86
CA SER A 150 24.44 -47.46 23.98
C SER A 150 25.37 -47.29 25.18
N SER A 151 25.36 -46.09 25.78
CA SER A 151 25.64 -45.88 27.20
C SER A 151 24.64 -44.87 27.76
N ILE A 152 23.89 -45.32 28.75
CA ILE A 152 22.73 -44.68 29.38
C ILE A 152 23.22 -43.56 30.31
N ARG A 153 22.67 -42.34 30.15
CA ARG A 153 22.33 -41.46 31.28
C ARG A 153 20.98 -40.81 31.02
N SER A 154 20.09 -41.01 31.98
CA SER A 154 18.72 -40.55 32.06
C SER A 154 18.57 -39.08 31.69
N SER A 155 17.80 -38.82 30.64
CA SER A 155 17.31 -37.49 30.30
C SER A 155 16.24 -37.10 31.32
N SER A 156 16.58 -36.14 32.17
CA SER A 156 15.59 -35.34 32.88
C SER A 156 14.69 -34.66 31.86
N SER A 157 13.40 -34.86 32.02
CA SER A 157 12.35 -34.03 31.43
C SER A 157 12.69 -32.55 31.66
N VAL A 158 12.99 -31.80 30.60
CA VAL A 158 12.88 -30.35 30.66
C VAL A 158 11.39 -30.07 30.69
N ALA A 159 10.89 -29.86 31.90
CA ALA A 159 9.56 -29.35 32.14
C ALA A 159 9.41 -28.04 31.36
N VAL A 160 8.46 -28.00 30.43
CA VAL A 160 7.91 -26.76 29.92
C VAL A 160 7.09 -26.20 31.08
N SER A 161 7.73 -25.38 31.90
CA SER A 161 7.04 -24.58 32.90
C SER A 161 6.13 -23.61 32.18
N SER A 162 4.83 -23.83 32.32
CA SER A 162 3.79 -22.84 32.09
C SER A 162 3.96 -21.70 33.09
N SER A 163 4.78 -20.71 32.74
CA SER A 163 4.72 -19.39 33.35
C SER A 163 3.79 -18.52 32.52
N SER A 164 2.69 -18.12 33.13
CA SER A 164 1.86 -17.00 32.69
C SER A 164 2.72 -15.73 32.64
N ASN A 165 3.24 -15.38 31.45
CA ASN A 165 3.88 -14.08 31.23
C ASN A 165 2.82 -13.04 30.85
N ASN A 166 2.28 -12.40 31.87
CA ASN A 166 1.67 -11.07 31.75
C ASN A 166 2.67 -10.08 31.12
N GLY A 167 2.31 -9.43 30.02
CA GLY A 167 2.78 -8.07 29.70
C GLY A 167 4.26 -7.82 29.41
N VAL A 168 5.07 -8.81 28.97
CA VAL A 168 6.47 -8.55 28.62
C VAL A 168 6.57 -7.91 27.23
N ALA A 169 7.16 -6.72 27.16
CA ALA A 169 7.37 -6.00 25.91
C ALA A 169 8.21 -6.82 24.92
N ALA A 170 7.81 -6.82 23.65
CA ALA A 170 8.58 -7.41 22.57
C ALA A 170 9.97 -6.75 22.50
N ARG A 171 11.02 -7.56 22.37
CA ARG A 171 12.38 -7.05 22.19
C ARG A 171 12.64 -6.66 20.75
N TRP A 172 12.02 -7.36 19.79
CA TRP A 172 12.00 -6.97 18.40
C TRP A 172 10.57 -6.97 17.86
N LEU A 173 10.26 -6.00 17.02
CA LEU A 173 9.01 -5.87 16.29
C LEU A 173 9.26 -6.10 14.80
N LEU A 174 8.32 -6.77 14.14
CA LEU A 174 8.30 -6.85 12.69
C LEU A 174 8.00 -5.46 12.12
N ASP A 175 8.89 -5.00 11.25
CA ASP A 175 8.65 -3.84 10.40
C ASP A 175 7.84 -4.31 9.18
N ALA A 176 6.51 -4.23 9.30
CA ALA A 176 5.60 -4.69 8.25
C ALA A 176 5.77 -3.91 6.93
N THR A 177 6.19 -2.64 6.99
CA THR A 177 6.39 -1.79 5.80
C THR A 177 7.57 -2.26 4.96
N ASN A 178 8.65 -2.68 5.61
CA ASN A 178 9.84 -3.19 4.91
C ASN A 178 9.82 -4.70 4.67
N SER A 179 8.87 -5.42 5.29
CA SER A 179 8.75 -6.87 5.16
C SER A 179 7.88 -7.29 3.97
N THR A 180 8.21 -8.43 3.36
CA THR A 180 7.48 -9.01 2.22
C THR A 180 7.24 -10.49 2.42
N PHE A 181 6.06 -10.97 2.04
CA PHE A 181 5.69 -12.39 2.10
C PHE A 181 4.97 -12.77 0.81
N HIS A 182 5.41 -13.84 0.16
CA HIS A 182 4.86 -14.29 -1.12
C HIS A 182 4.80 -15.81 -1.17
N PHE A 183 3.79 -16.33 -1.85
CA PHE A 183 3.76 -17.73 -2.23
C PHE A 183 3.29 -17.88 -3.67
N VAL A 184 3.76 -18.93 -4.33
CA VAL A 184 3.50 -19.16 -5.75
C VAL A 184 2.62 -20.38 -5.92
N THR A 185 1.53 -20.22 -6.67
CA THR A 185 0.68 -21.33 -7.11
C THR A 185 0.84 -21.52 -8.61
N VAL A 186 0.64 -22.74 -9.11
CA VAL A 186 0.66 -23.02 -10.55
C VAL A 186 -0.67 -23.68 -10.90
N LYS A 187 -1.41 -23.08 -11.84
CA LYS A 187 -2.65 -23.67 -12.37
C LYS A 187 -2.48 -24.13 -13.80
N LYS A 188 -3.21 -25.17 -14.19
CA LYS A 188 -3.27 -25.67 -15.57
C LYS A 188 -4.68 -25.52 -16.10
N ASN A 189 -4.88 -24.76 -17.17
CA ASN A 189 -6.20 -24.61 -17.79
C ASN A 189 -6.57 -25.85 -18.64
N ALA A 190 -7.83 -25.92 -19.11
CA ALA A 190 -8.31 -27.01 -19.97
C ALA A 190 -7.53 -27.16 -21.30
N ALA A 191 -6.88 -26.09 -21.77
CA ALA A 191 -6.00 -26.12 -22.93
C ALA A 191 -4.57 -26.63 -22.62
N GLY A 192 -4.32 -27.11 -21.40
CA GLY A 192 -3.02 -27.63 -20.95
C GLY A 192 -1.97 -26.55 -20.67
N THR A 193 -2.34 -25.27 -20.67
CA THR A 193 -1.42 -24.16 -20.35
C THR A 193 -1.23 -24.05 -18.85
N GLU A 194 0.02 -24.11 -18.39
CA GLU A 194 0.39 -23.89 -16.99
C GLU A 194 0.70 -22.41 -16.75
N THR A 195 0.19 -21.86 -15.66
CA THR A 195 0.33 -20.44 -15.30
C THR A 195 0.75 -20.32 -13.83
N PRO A 196 1.98 -19.84 -13.56
CA PRO A 196 2.39 -19.51 -12.20
C PRO A 196 1.80 -18.18 -11.76
N GLU A 197 1.39 -18.08 -10.50
CA GLU A 197 0.70 -16.93 -9.93
C GLU A 197 1.30 -16.60 -8.57
N ASN A 198 1.74 -15.35 -8.40
CA ASN A 198 2.29 -14.83 -7.15
C ASN A 198 1.16 -14.25 -6.28
N ILE A 199 1.07 -14.73 -5.04
CA ILE A 199 0.04 -14.35 -4.08
C ILE A 199 0.73 -13.89 -2.79
N THR A 200 0.16 -12.88 -2.13
CA THR A 200 0.70 -12.25 -0.93
C THR A 200 -0.37 -12.04 0.14
N PHE A 201 0.04 -11.53 1.31
CA PHE A 201 -0.85 -11.05 2.36
C PHE A 201 -0.55 -9.58 2.63
N SER A 202 -1.58 -8.74 2.68
CA SER A 202 -1.43 -7.29 2.87
C SER A 202 -1.18 -6.89 4.33
N THR A 203 -1.28 -7.83 5.27
CA THR A 203 -1.06 -7.59 6.69
C THR A 203 -0.14 -8.65 7.27
N LEU A 204 0.93 -8.21 7.93
CA LEU A 204 1.89 -9.06 8.62
C LEU A 204 2.09 -8.52 10.03
N GLN A 205 2.07 -9.40 11.03
CA GLN A 205 2.33 -9.04 12.42
C GLN A 205 3.37 -9.98 12.98
N GLY A 206 4.40 -9.44 13.64
CA GLY A 206 5.41 -10.30 14.23
C GLY A 206 6.16 -9.64 15.36
N THR A 207 6.58 -10.46 16.32
CA THR A 207 7.36 -10.02 17.48
C THR A 207 8.39 -11.07 17.84
N VAL A 208 9.49 -10.63 18.45
CA VAL A 208 10.46 -11.50 19.11
C VAL A 208 10.59 -11.11 20.57
N SER A 209 10.43 -12.07 21.47
CA SER A 209 10.60 -11.87 22.90
C SER A 209 12.07 -11.58 23.26
N ALA A 210 12.31 -11.17 24.51
CA ALA A 210 13.67 -11.00 25.02
C ALA A 210 14.48 -12.31 25.04
N THR A 211 13.82 -13.46 25.09
CA THR A 211 14.47 -14.78 25.05
C THR A 211 14.70 -15.30 23.63
N GLY A 212 14.29 -14.55 22.59
CA GLY A 212 14.45 -14.94 21.19
C GLY A 212 13.29 -15.75 20.60
N GLN A 213 12.21 -15.98 21.35
CA GLN A 213 11.00 -16.60 20.81
C GLN A 213 10.35 -15.65 19.82
N ALA A 214 10.31 -16.04 18.55
CA ALA A 214 9.73 -15.28 17.46
C ALA A 214 8.36 -15.85 17.09
N THR A 215 7.39 -14.97 16.97
CA THR A 215 6.02 -15.29 16.53
C THR A 215 5.67 -14.39 15.36
N LEU A 216 5.28 -15.00 14.24
CA LEU A 216 4.66 -14.34 13.09
C LEU A 216 3.19 -14.77 13.03
N THR A 217 2.30 -13.79 12.96
CA THR A 217 0.85 -13.97 12.78
C THR A 217 0.43 -13.27 11.50
N ILE A 218 -0.22 -14.01 10.60
CA ILE A 218 -0.75 -13.49 9.34
C ILE A 218 -2.27 -13.65 9.36
N PRO A 219 -3.05 -12.55 9.37
CA PRO A 219 -4.49 -12.61 9.19
C PRO A 219 -4.82 -13.13 7.79
N LEU A 220 -5.47 -14.29 7.67
CA LEU A 220 -5.77 -14.93 6.38
C LEU A 220 -6.77 -14.12 5.56
N ALA A 221 -7.57 -13.27 6.22
CA ALA A 221 -8.45 -12.30 5.56
C ALA A 221 -7.69 -11.27 4.70
N SER A 222 -6.38 -11.07 4.93
CA SER A 222 -5.54 -10.11 4.21
C SER A 222 -4.95 -10.66 2.91
N ILE A 223 -5.37 -11.84 2.45
CA ILE A 223 -4.89 -12.46 1.21
C ILE A 223 -5.12 -11.54 0.00
N SER A 224 -4.07 -11.36 -0.81
CA SER A 224 -4.11 -10.58 -2.05
C SER A 224 -3.43 -11.35 -3.17
N SER A 225 -4.25 -11.75 -4.13
CA SER A 225 -3.82 -12.41 -5.37
C SER A 225 -3.92 -11.49 -6.59
N GLY A 226 -4.30 -10.22 -6.41
CA GLY A 226 -4.63 -9.30 -7.51
C GLY A 226 -5.96 -9.59 -8.22
N VAL A 227 -6.73 -10.60 -7.77
CA VAL A 227 -8.06 -10.94 -8.30
C VAL A 227 -9.02 -11.15 -7.13
N ASP A 228 -10.00 -10.25 -6.98
CA ASP A 228 -10.87 -10.21 -5.79
C ASP A 228 -11.68 -11.49 -5.59
N LEU A 229 -12.26 -12.02 -6.67
CA LEU A 229 -13.05 -13.25 -6.59
C LEU A 229 -12.20 -14.45 -6.14
N ARG A 230 -10.94 -14.51 -6.59
CA ARG A 230 -10.00 -15.52 -6.12
C ARG A 230 -9.64 -15.30 -4.66
N ASN A 231 -9.48 -14.06 -4.20
CA ASN A 231 -9.24 -13.77 -2.78
C ASN A 231 -10.39 -14.32 -1.92
N THR A 232 -11.65 -14.12 -2.33
CA THR A 232 -12.82 -14.70 -1.64
C THR A 232 -12.79 -16.22 -1.64
N ARG A 233 -12.60 -16.85 -2.80
CA ARG A 233 -12.52 -18.31 -2.89
C ARG A 233 -11.37 -18.89 -2.04
N LEU A 234 -10.21 -18.24 -2.01
CA LEU A 234 -9.09 -18.66 -1.15
C LEU A 234 -9.44 -18.55 0.34
N LYS A 235 -10.14 -17.49 0.78
CA LYS A 235 -10.57 -17.34 2.18
C LYS A 235 -11.59 -18.38 2.60
N GLU A 236 -12.59 -18.64 1.76
CA GLU A 236 -13.76 -19.43 2.13
C GLU A 236 -13.55 -20.92 1.89
N ILE A 237 -12.94 -21.29 0.76
CA ILE A 237 -12.85 -22.68 0.30
C ILE A 237 -11.52 -23.33 0.69
N LEU A 238 -10.41 -22.57 0.65
CA LEU A 238 -9.08 -23.11 0.94
C LEU A 238 -8.70 -22.91 2.41
N PHE A 239 -8.72 -21.66 2.89
CA PHE A 239 -8.22 -21.34 4.23
C PHE A 239 -9.27 -21.48 5.33
N GLU A 240 -10.56 -21.47 4.98
CA GLU A 240 -11.68 -21.49 5.93
C GLU A 240 -11.55 -20.37 6.98
N ALA A 241 -11.16 -19.16 6.53
CA ALA A 241 -10.71 -18.05 7.37
C ALA A 241 -11.78 -17.49 8.33
N GLN A 242 -13.04 -17.87 8.16
CA GLN A 242 -14.11 -17.57 9.11
C GLN A 242 -13.98 -18.33 10.43
N TYR A 243 -13.37 -19.52 10.40
CA TYR A 243 -13.18 -20.38 11.57
C TYR A 243 -11.72 -20.34 12.05
N LEU A 244 -10.80 -20.24 11.10
CA LEU A 244 -9.35 -20.21 11.31
C LEU A 244 -8.79 -18.89 10.75
N PRO A 245 -9.06 -17.74 11.39
CA PRO A 245 -8.75 -16.43 10.84
C PRO A 245 -7.26 -16.12 10.65
N SER A 246 -6.37 -16.91 11.25
CA SER A 246 -4.94 -16.61 11.31
C SER A 246 -4.08 -17.83 10.97
N LEU A 247 -2.99 -17.58 10.25
CA LEU A 247 -1.83 -18.46 10.20
C LEU A 247 -0.81 -17.98 11.23
N HIS A 248 -0.14 -18.93 11.88
CA HIS A 248 0.93 -18.64 12.83
C HIS A 248 2.21 -19.39 12.48
N PHE A 249 3.35 -18.73 12.64
CA PHE A 249 4.65 -19.38 12.61
C PHE A 249 5.44 -18.99 13.86
N THR A 250 5.92 -20.00 14.60
CA THR A 250 6.75 -19.78 15.80
C THR A 250 8.11 -20.44 15.64
N THR A 251 9.17 -19.76 16.07
CA THR A 251 10.52 -20.31 16.06
C THR A 251 11.39 -19.68 17.16
N GLN A 252 12.59 -20.20 17.36
CA GLN A 252 13.57 -19.69 18.31
C GLN A 252 14.75 -19.07 17.53
N LEU A 253 14.96 -17.76 17.70
CA LEU A 253 16.11 -17.06 17.15
C LEU A 253 17.30 -17.11 18.10
N ASP A 254 18.51 -17.11 17.55
CA ASP A 254 19.74 -17.04 18.32
C ASP A 254 20.14 -15.57 18.41
N LEU A 255 19.52 -14.87 19.36
CA LEU A 255 19.77 -13.44 19.55
C LEU A 255 21.21 -13.16 19.97
N THR A 256 21.91 -14.12 20.59
CA THR A 256 23.33 -13.97 20.94
C THR A 256 24.18 -13.89 19.69
N ALA A 257 24.00 -14.83 18.76
CA ALA A 257 24.68 -14.81 17.47
C ALA A 257 24.33 -13.53 16.67
N ILE A 258 23.05 -13.17 16.61
CA ILE A 258 22.59 -11.96 15.90
C ILE A 258 23.14 -10.68 16.52
N ASN A 259 23.29 -10.61 17.85
CA ASN A 259 23.84 -9.44 18.53
C ASN A 259 25.36 -9.33 18.35
N ALA A 260 26.07 -10.45 18.22
CA ALA A 260 27.50 -10.47 17.95
C ALA A 260 27.86 -10.06 16.50
N MET A 261 26.90 -10.11 15.57
CA MET A 261 27.10 -9.67 14.19
C MET A 261 27.39 -8.17 14.10
N ALA A 262 28.40 -7.79 13.31
CA ALA A 262 28.65 -6.40 12.95
C ALA A 262 27.55 -5.88 12.00
N ALA A 263 27.19 -4.60 12.11
CA ALA A 263 26.28 -3.96 11.15
C ALA A 263 26.87 -4.03 9.72
N GLY A 264 26.05 -4.41 8.75
CA GLY A 264 26.41 -4.69 7.36
C GLY A 264 26.87 -6.12 7.09
N SER A 265 27.00 -6.99 8.10
CA SER A 265 27.38 -8.39 7.92
C SER A 265 26.19 -9.32 7.68
N THR A 266 26.48 -10.48 7.10
CA THR A 266 25.50 -11.54 6.83
C THR A 266 25.89 -12.84 7.53
N ALA A 267 24.92 -13.58 8.02
CA ALA A 267 25.08 -14.91 8.59
C ALA A 267 23.99 -15.85 8.09
N VAL A 268 24.15 -17.16 8.31
CA VAL A 268 23.10 -18.14 8.05
C VAL A 268 22.71 -18.77 9.38
N GLN A 269 21.42 -18.81 9.66
CA GLN A 269 20.87 -19.50 10.81
C GLN A 269 19.89 -20.57 10.31
N SER A 270 20.11 -21.83 10.71
CA SER A 270 19.12 -22.88 10.46
C SER A 270 17.98 -22.73 11.48
N LEU A 271 16.77 -22.53 10.98
CA LEU A 271 15.58 -22.32 11.80
C LEU A 271 14.67 -23.54 11.69
N THR A 272 14.25 -24.03 12.85
CA THR A 272 13.16 -25.00 12.99
C THR A 272 12.02 -24.28 13.68
N GLY A 273 10.82 -24.31 13.08
CA GLY A 273 9.66 -23.64 13.64
C GLY A 273 8.36 -24.35 13.34
N ASN A 274 7.33 -24.07 14.13
CA ASN A 274 6.01 -24.65 13.94
C ASN A 274 5.14 -23.71 13.12
N LEU A 275 4.68 -24.20 11.97
CA LEU A 275 3.66 -23.58 11.14
C LEU A 275 2.30 -24.14 11.54
N THR A 276 1.42 -23.27 12.04
CA THR A 276 0.00 -23.54 12.30
C THR A 276 -0.82 -22.98 11.15
N LEU A 277 -1.46 -23.85 10.38
CA LEU A 277 -2.28 -23.50 9.23
C LEU A 277 -3.42 -24.51 9.09
N HIS A 278 -4.63 -24.02 8.85
CA HIS A 278 -5.80 -24.85 8.52
C HIS A 278 -6.13 -25.93 9.58
N GLY A 279 -5.87 -25.61 10.86
CA GLY A 279 -6.14 -26.50 11.99
C GLY A 279 -5.10 -27.62 12.14
N VAL A 280 -3.95 -27.49 11.49
CA VAL A 280 -2.83 -28.43 11.58
C VAL A 280 -1.54 -27.70 11.95
N VAL A 281 -0.73 -28.30 12.83
CA VAL A 281 0.60 -27.82 13.19
C VAL A 281 1.65 -28.73 12.57
N LYS A 282 2.60 -28.17 11.81
CA LYS A 282 3.74 -28.90 11.24
C LYS A 282 5.04 -28.15 11.50
N SER A 283 6.09 -28.91 11.77
CA SER A 283 7.44 -28.38 11.86
C SER A 283 8.00 -28.11 10.46
N VAL A 284 8.57 -26.92 10.27
CA VAL A 284 9.21 -26.47 9.05
C VAL A 284 10.67 -26.14 9.38
N VAL A 285 11.59 -26.67 8.58
CA VAL A 285 13.03 -26.44 8.73
C VAL A 285 13.56 -25.75 7.49
N PHE A 286 14.30 -24.66 7.67
CA PHE A 286 14.95 -23.94 6.58
C PHE A 286 16.16 -23.14 7.06
N ASP A 287 17.11 -22.92 6.15
CA ASP A 287 18.22 -22.01 6.40
C ASP A 287 17.80 -20.58 6.09
N ALA A 288 17.84 -19.70 7.09
CA ALA A 288 17.61 -18.28 6.95
C ALA A 288 18.93 -17.53 6.72
N LEU A 289 19.01 -16.76 5.64
CA LEU A 289 19.99 -15.69 5.51
C LEU A 289 19.59 -14.54 6.44
N VAL A 290 20.47 -14.23 7.38
CA VAL A 290 20.37 -13.13 8.32
C VAL A 290 21.27 -12.00 7.85
N VAL A 291 20.74 -10.78 7.77
CA VAL A 291 21.51 -9.58 7.44
C VAL A 291 21.34 -8.57 8.56
N LYS A 292 22.44 -8.19 9.23
CA LYS A 292 22.43 -7.16 10.27
C LYS A 292 22.54 -5.80 9.58
N HIS A 293 21.51 -4.97 9.64
CA HIS A 293 21.52 -3.65 9.00
C HIS A 293 22.11 -2.59 9.92
N SER A 294 21.79 -2.65 11.21
CA SER A 294 22.30 -1.78 12.25
C SER A 294 22.27 -2.51 13.61
N SER A 295 22.67 -1.83 14.69
CA SER A 295 22.51 -2.36 16.05
C SER A 295 21.04 -2.68 16.39
N GLY A 296 20.10 -1.97 15.76
CA GLY A 296 18.67 -2.10 16.01
C GLY A 296 17.83 -2.68 14.87
N SER A 297 18.45 -3.09 13.77
CA SER A 297 17.73 -3.63 12.61
C SER A 297 18.42 -4.85 12.04
N VAL A 298 17.62 -5.89 11.74
CA VAL A 298 18.05 -7.14 11.13
C VAL A 298 16.99 -7.61 10.13
N SER A 299 17.37 -8.32 9.08
CA SER A 299 16.42 -8.99 8.20
C SER A 299 16.70 -10.48 8.03
N PHE A 300 15.63 -11.25 7.82
CA PHE A 300 15.65 -12.69 7.59
C PHE A 300 15.01 -13.01 6.24
N SER A 301 15.61 -13.92 5.49
CA SER A 301 15.03 -14.47 4.25
C SER A 301 15.44 -15.92 4.10
N PRO A 302 14.59 -16.81 3.58
CA PRO A 302 14.97 -18.20 3.39
C PRO A 302 15.96 -18.31 2.23
N ARG A 303 17.04 -19.09 2.39
CA ARG A 303 18.06 -19.27 1.34
C ARG A 303 17.56 -20.08 0.14
N LYS A 304 16.48 -20.83 0.32
CA LYS A 304 15.74 -21.56 -0.69
C LYS A 304 14.25 -21.39 -0.40
N PRO A 305 13.38 -21.42 -1.41
CA PRO A 305 11.94 -21.35 -1.18
C PRO A 305 11.51 -22.46 -0.23
N ILE A 306 10.67 -22.12 0.74
CA ILE A 306 10.08 -23.10 1.65
C ILE A 306 8.92 -23.75 0.90
N VAL A 307 8.98 -25.05 0.64
CA VAL A 307 7.90 -25.74 -0.06
C VAL A 307 6.89 -26.25 0.96
N ILE A 308 5.67 -25.74 0.88
CA ILE A 308 4.53 -26.20 1.68
C ILE A 308 3.70 -27.15 0.83
N ASN A 309 3.39 -28.34 1.35
CA ASN A 309 2.54 -29.30 0.67
C ASN A 309 1.12 -29.23 1.25
N SER A 310 0.12 -29.09 0.39
CA SER A 310 -1.28 -28.93 0.81
C SER A 310 -1.80 -30.11 1.62
N THR A 311 -1.35 -31.34 1.34
CA THR A 311 -1.75 -32.54 2.08
C THR A 311 -1.28 -32.53 3.54
N ASP A 312 -0.17 -31.83 3.84
CA ASP A 312 0.37 -31.78 5.20
C ASP A 312 -0.52 -30.97 6.16
N PHE A 313 -1.40 -30.15 5.59
CA PHE A 313 -2.31 -29.24 6.31
C PHE A 313 -3.78 -29.48 5.95
N ASP A 314 -4.12 -30.63 5.36
CA ASP A 314 -5.49 -30.96 4.90
C ASP A 314 -6.10 -29.94 3.92
N LEU A 315 -5.29 -29.19 3.18
CA LEU A 315 -5.72 -28.15 2.23
C LEU A 315 -6.05 -28.70 0.84
N ASN A 316 -5.69 -29.96 0.56
CA ASN A 316 -5.80 -30.56 -0.77
C ASN A 316 -7.26 -30.72 -1.25
N PHE A 317 -8.23 -30.87 -0.35
CA PHE A 317 -9.65 -30.80 -0.71
C PHE A 317 -10.07 -29.41 -1.20
N GLY A 318 -9.61 -28.35 -0.51
CA GLY A 318 -9.85 -26.97 -0.93
C GLY A 318 -9.22 -26.67 -2.29
N ILE A 319 -7.99 -27.15 -2.54
CA ILE A 319 -7.33 -27.03 -3.86
C ILE A 319 -8.16 -27.73 -4.95
N GLU A 320 -8.62 -28.95 -4.69
CA GLU A 320 -9.47 -29.68 -5.65
C GLU A 320 -10.79 -28.96 -5.92
N SER A 321 -11.41 -28.40 -4.88
CA SER A 321 -12.65 -27.63 -5.00
C SER A 321 -12.44 -26.38 -5.87
N LEU A 322 -11.35 -25.66 -5.64
CA LEU A 322 -10.95 -24.51 -6.47
C LEU A 322 -10.66 -24.91 -7.92
N ARG A 323 -9.97 -26.03 -8.14
CA ARG A 323 -9.69 -26.58 -9.48
C ARG A 323 -10.99 -26.87 -10.22
N SER A 324 -11.94 -27.53 -9.54
CA SER A 324 -13.24 -27.90 -10.09
C SER A 324 -14.09 -26.68 -10.46
N ILE A 325 -14.23 -25.71 -9.54
CA ILE A 325 -15.00 -24.48 -9.76
C ILE A 325 -14.47 -23.68 -10.95
N MET A 326 -13.15 -23.67 -11.14
CA MET A 326 -12.48 -22.92 -12.20
C MET A 326 -12.33 -23.71 -13.51
N ALA A 327 -12.88 -24.93 -13.59
CA ALA A 327 -12.73 -25.85 -14.72
C ALA A 327 -11.25 -26.03 -15.15
N LEU A 328 -10.34 -26.09 -14.17
CA LEU A 328 -8.91 -26.26 -14.40
C LEU A 328 -8.55 -27.74 -14.53
N THR A 329 -7.52 -28.04 -15.31
CA THR A 329 -6.96 -29.40 -15.39
C THR A 329 -6.24 -29.77 -14.09
N SER A 330 -5.49 -28.84 -13.49
CA SER A 330 -4.83 -29.05 -12.20
C SER A 330 -4.50 -27.72 -11.51
N ILE A 331 -4.29 -27.79 -10.20
CA ILE A 331 -3.62 -26.76 -9.40
C ILE A 331 -2.51 -27.46 -8.61
N GLY A 332 -1.31 -26.89 -8.58
CA GLY A 332 -0.17 -27.48 -7.89
C GLY A 332 -0.38 -27.54 -6.37
N GLU A 333 -0.19 -28.73 -5.78
CA GLU A 333 -0.32 -28.95 -4.33
C GLU A 333 0.93 -28.58 -3.54
N LYS A 334 2.08 -28.41 -4.20
CA LYS A 334 3.34 -27.95 -3.61
C LYS A 334 3.53 -26.47 -3.89
N VAL A 335 3.48 -25.66 -2.83
CA VAL A 335 3.47 -24.21 -2.88
C VAL A 335 4.78 -23.66 -2.33
N PRO A 336 5.65 -23.10 -3.18
CA PRO A 336 6.85 -22.41 -2.71
C PRO A 336 6.49 -21.09 -2.02
N VAL A 337 7.05 -20.86 -0.84
CA VAL A 337 6.91 -19.66 -0.03
C VAL A 337 8.24 -18.92 0.04
N TYR A 338 8.16 -17.60 -0.12
CA TYR A 338 9.25 -16.65 -0.09
C TYR A 338 8.93 -15.56 0.91
N PHE A 339 9.94 -15.08 1.62
CA PHE A 339 9.77 -13.89 2.44
C PHE A 339 11.08 -13.14 2.63
N LYS A 340 10.96 -11.86 2.96
CA LYS A 340 12.00 -11.09 3.60
C LYS A 340 11.38 -10.32 4.76
N MET A 341 11.73 -10.70 5.98
CA MET A 341 11.18 -10.10 7.20
C MET A 341 12.22 -9.17 7.81
N PHE A 342 11.86 -7.92 8.05
CA PHE A 342 12.68 -6.95 8.77
C PHE A 342 12.21 -6.87 10.21
N LEU A 343 13.15 -6.99 11.16
CA LEU A 343 12.90 -6.81 12.57
C LEU A 343 13.64 -5.58 13.06
N SER A 344 12.94 -4.78 13.87
CA SER A 344 13.48 -3.62 14.58
C SER A 344 13.43 -3.86 16.08
N ASN A 345 14.51 -3.54 16.81
CA ASN A 345 14.50 -3.60 18.28
C ASN A 345 13.98 -2.32 18.95
N SER A 346 13.49 -1.37 18.13
CA SER A 346 12.80 -0.17 18.62
C SER A 346 11.37 -0.54 18.99
N ASN A 347 11.07 -0.53 20.29
CA ASN A 347 9.72 -0.74 20.83
C ASN A 347 9.32 0.42 21.78
N PRO A 348 9.21 1.66 21.27
CA PRO A 348 8.91 2.82 22.10
C PRO A 348 7.48 2.81 22.67
N THR A 349 6.60 2.02 22.06
CA THR A 349 5.18 1.86 22.45
C THR A 349 4.96 0.77 23.48
N ASN A 350 6.02 0.08 23.94
CA ASN A 350 5.95 -1.09 24.82
C ASN A 350 4.96 -2.16 24.34
N THR A 351 4.90 -2.37 23.02
CA THR A 351 4.07 -3.40 22.39
C THR A 351 4.41 -4.76 23.00
N PRO A 352 3.45 -5.50 23.56
CA PRO A 352 3.69 -6.83 24.12
C PRO A 352 4.17 -7.81 23.05
N ALA A 353 4.98 -8.78 23.43
CA ALA A 353 5.28 -9.92 22.55
C ALA A 353 3.97 -10.69 22.25
N ILE A 354 3.75 -11.05 20.99
CA ILE A 354 2.63 -11.91 20.58
C ILE A 354 2.81 -13.26 21.24
N SER A 355 1.92 -13.55 22.19
CA SER A 355 1.76 -14.84 22.82
C SER A 355 0.54 -15.52 22.19
N LEU A 356 0.75 -16.71 21.63
CA LEU A 356 -0.36 -17.52 21.12
C LEU A 356 -1.11 -18.16 22.28
N ALA A 357 -2.42 -18.34 22.12
CA ALA A 357 -3.22 -19.09 23.09
C ALA A 357 -2.65 -20.50 23.30
N THR A 358 -2.78 -21.03 24.51
CA THR A 358 -2.49 -22.43 24.78
C THR A 358 -3.42 -23.30 23.95
N ALA A 359 -2.86 -24.28 23.23
CA ALA A 359 -3.68 -25.21 22.45
C ALA A 359 -4.69 -25.91 23.36
N PRO A 360 -5.98 -25.99 22.97
CA PRO A 360 -6.99 -26.68 23.76
C PRO A 360 -6.68 -28.19 23.85
N ALA A 361 -7.24 -28.84 24.87
CA ALA A 361 -7.14 -30.29 25.00
C ALA A 361 -7.87 -30.97 23.84
N ALA A 362 -7.28 -32.05 23.31
CA ALA A 362 -7.89 -32.81 22.24
C ALA A 362 -9.19 -33.47 22.71
N PRO A 363 -10.25 -33.50 21.89
CA PRO A 363 -11.46 -34.26 22.20
C PRO A 363 -11.12 -35.74 22.43
N LEU A 364 -11.91 -36.43 23.25
CA LEU A 364 -11.68 -37.83 23.62
C LEU A 364 -12.78 -38.73 23.08
N SER A 365 -12.46 -40.02 22.91
CA SER A 365 -13.44 -41.09 22.67
C SER A 365 -14.37 -40.87 21.47
N LEU A 366 -13.84 -40.35 20.34
CA LEU A 366 -14.63 -40.22 19.11
C LEU A 366 -15.16 -41.59 18.68
N SER A 367 -16.48 -41.66 18.49
CA SER A 367 -17.20 -42.82 17.98
C SER A 367 -18.20 -42.38 16.91
N GLY A 368 -18.49 -43.24 15.95
CA GLY A 368 -19.44 -42.98 14.89
C GLY A 368 -20.31 -44.19 14.60
N THR A 369 -21.60 -43.98 14.39
CA THR A 369 -22.56 -45.02 14.00
C THR A 369 -23.35 -44.59 12.77
N ALA A 370 -23.53 -45.51 11.82
CA ALA A 370 -24.41 -45.26 10.68
C ALA A 370 -25.87 -45.19 11.16
N VAL A 371 -26.60 -44.17 10.71
CA VAL A 371 -28.02 -43.94 11.00
C VAL A 371 -28.79 -43.73 9.70
N THR A 372 -30.12 -43.76 9.76
CA THR A 372 -30.95 -43.47 8.58
C THR A 372 -30.65 -42.07 8.05
N GLY A 373 -30.11 -42.00 6.82
CA GLY A 373 -29.76 -40.74 6.15
C GLY A 373 -28.42 -40.11 6.55
N GLY A 374 -27.55 -40.80 7.30
CA GLY A 374 -26.29 -40.19 7.73
C GLY A 374 -25.40 -41.02 8.66
N ALA A 375 -24.46 -40.32 9.32
CA ALA A 375 -23.59 -40.83 10.36
C ALA A 375 -23.71 -39.97 11.62
N ASN A 376 -24.01 -40.60 12.76
CA ASN A 376 -24.04 -39.91 14.05
C ASN A 376 -22.68 -40.06 14.75
N LEU A 377 -22.01 -38.94 15.04
CA LEU A 377 -20.73 -38.88 15.72
C LEU A 377 -20.89 -38.39 17.15
N ASN A 378 -20.18 -39.03 18.09
CA ASN A 378 -20.14 -38.62 19.50
C ASN A 378 -18.69 -38.60 20.00
N TRP A 379 -18.34 -37.60 20.79
CA TRP A 379 -17.04 -37.47 21.47
C TRP A 379 -17.23 -36.83 22.85
N ALA A 380 -16.21 -36.94 23.71
CA ALA A 380 -16.17 -36.20 24.97
C ALA A 380 -15.34 -34.93 24.79
N ASP A 381 -15.89 -33.80 25.23
CA ASP A 381 -15.13 -32.58 25.38
C ASP A 381 -14.19 -32.70 26.59
N ALA A 382 -12.92 -32.42 26.36
CA ALA A 382 -11.87 -32.45 27.38
C ALA A 382 -11.25 -31.07 27.60
N SER A 383 -11.72 -30.06 26.89
CA SER A 383 -11.23 -28.69 26.94
C SER A 383 -12.30 -27.78 27.58
N ALA A 384 -11.85 -26.66 28.15
CA ALA A 384 -12.73 -25.59 28.64
C ALA A 384 -12.37 -24.23 28.03
N THR A 385 -11.43 -24.22 27.08
CA THR A 385 -10.82 -23.02 26.49
C THR A 385 -10.99 -22.93 24.98
N GLU A 386 -11.60 -23.96 24.37
CA GLU A 386 -11.89 -24.03 22.95
C GLU A 386 -13.01 -23.07 22.57
N THR A 387 -12.92 -22.51 21.37
CA THR A 387 -13.98 -21.67 20.80
C THR A 387 -14.83 -22.44 19.79
N GLY A 388 -14.40 -23.63 19.38
CA GLY A 388 -15.15 -24.53 18.51
C GLY A 388 -14.44 -25.85 18.23
N PHE A 389 -15.09 -26.70 17.44
CA PHE A 389 -14.57 -27.98 16.96
C PHE A 389 -14.72 -28.11 15.44
N LEU A 390 -13.63 -28.45 14.78
CA LEU A 390 -13.65 -28.86 13.38
C LEU A 390 -13.91 -30.36 13.29
N VAL A 391 -15.01 -30.73 12.65
CA VAL A 391 -15.29 -32.13 12.28
C VAL A 391 -14.80 -32.32 10.84
N ARG A 392 -13.73 -33.08 10.67
CA ARG A 392 -13.17 -33.41 9.37
C ARG A 392 -13.66 -34.78 8.93
N ARG A 393 -14.08 -34.89 7.67
CA ARG A 393 -14.52 -36.12 7.01
C ARG A 393 -13.60 -36.44 5.83
N LYS A 394 -13.27 -37.71 5.66
CA LYS A 394 -12.58 -38.23 4.48
C LYS A 394 -13.44 -39.32 3.85
N GLY A 395 -13.91 -39.05 2.64
CA GLY A 395 -14.76 -39.97 1.88
C GLY A 395 -13.97 -40.80 0.87
N ALA A 396 -14.65 -41.26 -0.17
CA ALA A 396 -14.08 -42.12 -1.21
C ALA A 396 -12.96 -41.46 -2.03
N ASP A 397 -12.91 -40.12 -2.08
CA ASP A 397 -11.85 -39.38 -2.78
C ASP A 397 -10.53 -39.31 -1.98
N GLY A 398 -10.53 -39.81 -0.74
CA GLY A 398 -9.35 -39.92 0.11
C GLY A 398 -8.84 -38.59 0.69
N ARG A 399 -9.57 -37.47 0.51
CA ARG A 399 -9.16 -36.15 1.01
C ARG A 399 -9.94 -35.77 2.26
N TRP A 400 -9.29 -35.11 3.21
CA TRP A 400 -9.96 -34.55 4.39
C TRP A 400 -10.66 -33.24 4.02
N ALA A 401 -11.96 -33.15 4.28
CA ALA A 401 -12.78 -31.96 4.13
C ALA A 401 -13.42 -31.59 5.47
N THR A 402 -13.74 -30.31 5.69
CA THR A 402 -14.59 -29.91 6.84
C THR A 402 -16.02 -30.31 6.55
N ALA A 403 -16.57 -31.20 7.37
CA ALA A 403 -18.00 -31.51 7.34
C ALA A 403 -18.80 -30.43 8.08
N THR A 404 -18.28 -29.96 9.22
CA THR A 404 -18.85 -28.84 9.97
C THR A 404 -17.82 -28.19 10.90
N ASN A 405 -18.14 -26.97 11.34
CA ASN A 405 -17.54 -26.34 12.50
C ASN A 405 -18.61 -26.14 13.58
N THR A 406 -18.45 -26.77 14.74
CA THR A 406 -19.41 -26.68 15.85
C THR A 406 -18.93 -25.71 16.93
N ASN A 407 -19.85 -25.16 17.70
CA ASN A 407 -19.53 -24.26 18.82
C ASN A 407 -18.76 -24.98 19.94
N ALA A 408 -18.14 -24.20 20.84
CA ALA A 408 -17.55 -24.71 22.09
C ALA A 408 -18.52 -25.61 22.88
N ASN A 409 -18.01 -26.55 23.66
CA ASN A 409 -18.77 -27.57 24.40
C ASN A 409 -19.63 -28.54 23.55
N SER A 410 -19.47 -28.58 22.23
CA SER A 410 -20.18 -29.56 21.40
C SER A 410 -19.61 -30.97 21.62
N VAL A 411 -20.48 -31.97 21.74
CA VAL A 411 -20.12 -33.38 22.00
C VAL A 411 -20.67 -34.37 20.98
N SER A 412 -21.43 -33.88 19.98
CA SER A 412 -22.00 -34.72 18.93
C SER A 412 -22.21 -33.94 17.62
N TYR A 413 -22.24 -34.67 16.51
CA TYR A 413 -22.58 -34.14 15.19
C TYR A 413 -23.26 -35.22 14.34
N LEU A 414 -24.36 -34.84 13.70
CA LEU A 414 -25.02 -35.68 12.71
C LEU A 414 -24.60 -35.23 11.31
N ASP A 415 -23.81 -36.07 10.64
CA ASP A 415 -23.40 -35.86 9.26
C ASP A 415 -24.44 -36.44 8.30
N ALA A 416 -24.97 -35.62 7.40
CA ALA A 416 -25.91 -36.06 6.37
C ALA A 416 -25.13 -36.71 5.21
N LEU A 417 -25.36 -38.01 4.98
CA LEU A 417 -24.70 -38.79 3.94
C LEU A 417 -25.71 -39.25 2.89
N THR A 418 -25.40 -38.97 1.63
CA THR A 418 -26.26 -39.32 0.49
C THR A 418 -25.72 -40.51 -0.32
N GLU A 419 -24.43 -40.82 -0.20
CA GLU A 419 -23.76 -41.86 -0.98
C GLU A 419 -23.33 -43.00 -0.07
N SER A 420 -23.54 -44.25 -0.50
CA SER A 420 -23.01 -45.41 0.24
C SER A 420 -21.48 -45.44 0.16
N GLY A 421 -20.80 -45.64 1.28
CA GLY A 421 -19.35 -45.65 1.33
C GLY A 421 -18.79 -45.79 2.74
N SER A 422 -17.46 -45.89 2.81
CA SER A 422 -16.71 -45.81 4.07
C SER A 422 -16.20 -44.39 4.26
N TYR A 423 -16.48 -43.80 5.42
CA TYR A 423 -16.11 -42.44 5.77
C TYR A 423 -15.28 -42.45 7.05
N ASP A 424 -14.10 -41.83 7.01
CA ASP A 424 -13.29 -41.60 8.21
C ASP A 424 -13.57 -40.21 8.76
N TYR A 425 -13.69 -40.10 10.08
CA TYR A 425 -13.91 -38.82 10.78
C TYR A 425 -12.84 -38.56 11.81
N LYS A 426 -12.41 -37.30 11.95
CA LYS A 426 -11.60 -36.82 13.07
C LYS A 426 -12.14 -35.49 13.57
N VAL A 427 -12.00 -35.24 14.88
CA VAL A 427 -12.42 -33.99 15.51
C VAL A 427 -11.20 -33.26 16.06
N ILE A 428 -11.16 -31.95 15.88
CA ILE A 428 -10.09 -31.06 16.34
C ILE A 428 -10.74 -29.91 17.09
N SER A 429 -10.45 -29.73 18.38
CA SER A 429 -10.84 -28.51 19.09
C SER A 429 -9.84 -27.40 18.75
N TYR A 430 -10.27 -26.14 18.77
CA TYR A 430 -9.37 -25.01 18.50
C TYR A 430 -9.74 -23.75 19.27
N THR A 431 -8.76 -22.86 19.43
CA THR A 431 -8.91 -21.50 19.97
C THR A 431 -8.05 -20.56 19.16
N ASP A 432 -8.61 -19.47 18.61
CA ASP A 432 -7.85 -18.47 17.83
C ASP A 432 -6.98 -19.06 16.72
N SER A 433 -7.51 -20.02 15.95
CA SER A 433 -6.78 -20.81 14.92
C SER A 433 -5.68 -21.75 15.43
N ILE A 434 -5.47 -21.85 16.75
CA ILE A 434 -4.56 -22.80 17.39
C ILE A 434 -5.31 -24.11 17.65
N PRO A 435 -4.94 -25.22 16.97
CA PRO A 435 -5.64 -26.49 17.10
C PRO A 435 -5.11 -27.35 18.24
N SER A 436 -5.95 -28.23 18.76
CA SER A 436 -5.52 -29.41 19.51
C SER A 436 -4.88 -30.45 18.58
N ALA A 437 -4.36 -31.54 19.16
CA ALA A 437 -4.18 -32.77 18.38
C ALA A 437 -5.55 -33.28 17.89
N ALA A 438 -5.58 -33.89 16.70
CA ALA A 438 -6.79 -34.55 16.22
C ALA A 438 -7.08 -35.83 17.01
N THR A 439 -8.36 -36.17 17.16
CA THR A 439 -8.75 -37.50 17.65
C THR A 439 -8.19 -38.60 16.76
N THR A 440 -8.03 -39.82 17.31
CA THR A 440 -7.92 -41.01 16.47
C THR A 440 -9.14 -41.08 15.53
N PRO A 441 -8.94 -41.31 14.22
CA PRO A 441 -10.07 -41.35 13.31
C PRO A 441 -11.06 -42.48 13.62
N ALA A 442 -12.36 -42.20 13.49
CA ALA A 442 -13.42 -43.19 13.55
C ALA A 442 -13.96 -43.46 12.14
N THR A 443 -14.11 -44.74 11.77
CA THR A 443 -14.63 -45.14 10.47
C THR A 443 -16.10 -45.53 10.56
N VAL A 444 -16.95 -44.95 9.71
CA VAL A 444 -18.36 -45.28 9.58
C VAL A 444 -18.63 -45.80 8.18
N VAL A 445 -19.22 -47.00 8.09
CA VAL A 445 -19.67 -47.58 6.81
C VAL A 445 -21.16 -47.33 6.67
N PHE A 446 -21.53 -46.50 5.68
CA PHE A 446 -22.91 -46.17 5.37
C PHE A 446 -23.35 -46.92 4.10
N THR A 447 -24.41 -47.70 4.18
CA THR A 447 -24.84 -48.59 3.08
C THR A 447 -25.94 -48.02 2.19
N GLY A 448 -26.43 -46.80 2.48
CA GLY A 448 -27.53 -46.17 1.74
C GLY A 448 -28.89 -46.83 2.05
N GLY A 449 -29.87 -46.05 2.52
CA GLY A 449 -31.23 -46.53 2.75
C GLY A 449 -32.18 -46.03 1.68
N THR A 450 -32.81 -46.94 0.92
CA THR A 450 -33.98 -46.62 0.08
C THR A 450 -35.16 -46.21 0.96
N THR A 451 -35.83 -45.12 0.60
CA THR A 451 -37.13 -44.73 1.15
C THR A 451 -38.17 -45.84 0.93
N SER A 452 -38.77 -46.34 2.00
CA SER A 452 -40.03 -47.08 1.98
C SER A 452 -40.96 -46.51 3.06
N SER A 453 -42.12 -46.03 2.63
CA SER A 453 -43.24 -45.61 3.46
C SER A 453 -43.91 -46.79 4.16
N VAL A 454 -44.39 -46.58 5.40
CA VAL A 454 -45.70 -46.96 5.99
C VAL A 454 -45.57 -47.17 7.52
N GLY A 455 -46.51 -46.60 8.28
CA GLY A 455 -47.01 -47.25 9.50
C GLY A 455 -47.04 -46.44 10.79
N SER A 456 -48.20 -45.84 11.08
CA SER A 456 -48.63 -45.19 12.33
C SER A 456 -48.35 -45.95 13.62
N SER A 457 -48.10 -45.23 14.74
CA SER A 457 -49.01 -45.18 15.91
C SER A 457 -48.58 -44.14 16.97
N VAL A 458 -49.51 -43.21 17.27
CA VAL A 458 -50.05 -42.75 18.58
C VAL A 458 -49.09 -42.79 19.79
N VAL A 459 -48.85 -41.69 20.53
CA VAL A 459 -49.65 -41.25 21.70
C VAL A 459 -49.54 -39.74 21.97
N SER A 460 -50.71 -39.23 22.35
CA SER A 460 -51.14 -37.92 22.84
C SER A 460 -50.33 -37.22 23.96
N SER A 461 -50.34 -35.88 23.96
CA SER A 461 -51.13 -35.10 24.94
C SER A 461 -51.07 -33.59 24.69
N THR A 462 -52.24 -32.97 24.83
CA THR A 462 -52.61 -31.56 24.67
C THR A 462 -52.24 -30.67 25.85
N PRO A 463 -52.32 -29.33 25.68
CA PRO A 463 -51.84 -28.32 26.63
C PRO A 463 -52.94 -27.74 27.54
N SER A 464 -52.56 -27.17 28.68
CA SER A 464 -53.32 -26.27 29.57
C SER A 464 -52.43 -25.90 30.77
N SER A 465 -52.61 -24.86 31.59
CA SER A 465 -53.24 -23.53 31.54
C SER A 465 -52.82 -22.83 32.84
N ALA A 466 -52.63 -21.51 32.75
CA ALA A 466 -52.64 -20.45 33.77
C ALA A 466 -53.02 -20.73 35.24
N SER A 467 -52.35 -20.00 36.16
CA SER A 467 -52.94 -19.22 37.27
C SER A 467 -51.82 -18.50 38.08
N THR A 468 -51.64 -17.18 38.03
CA THR A 468 -52.27 -16.05 38.79
C THR A 468 -52.02 -15.96 40.29
N SER A 469 -51.91 -14.69 40.74
CA SER A 469 -52.04 -14.07 42.09
C SER A 469 -50.71 -13.76 42.82
N SER A 470 -50.49 -12.60 43.47
CA SER A 470 -51.31 -11.38 43.69
C SER A 470 -50.55 -10.31 44.52
N ARG A 471 -51.01 -9.04 44.41
CA ARG A 471 -51.15 -7.99 45.48
C ARG A 471 -49.87 -7.26 45.97
N SER A 472 -49.79 -5.95 46.22
CA SER A 472 -50.75 -4.85 46.53
C SER A 472 -50.07 -3.46 46.26
N SER A 473 -50.78 -2.43 45.75
CA SER A 473 -51.28 -1.20 46.45
C SER A 473 -50.19 -0.32 47.11
N SER A 474 -50.07 1.00 46.97
CA SER A 474 -51.08 2.08 46.91
C SER A 474 -50.47 3.47 46.57
N SER A 475 -51.35 4.33 46.05
CA SER A 475 -51.39 5.80 45.82
C SER A 475 -51.10 6.69 47.08
N VAL A 476 -50.77 8.00 47.08
CA VAL A 476 -51.45 9.23 46.59
C VAL A 476 -50.54 10.48 46.87
N ILE A 477 -50.40 11.39 45.88
CA ILE A 477 -50.45 12.90 45.88
C ILE A 477 -49.95 13.65 47.15
N SER A 478 -49.03 14.64 47.11
CA SER A 478 -49.29 16.05 46.71
C SER A 478 -48.05 16.93 46.96
N GLY A 479 -47.88 18.03 46.21
CA GLY A 479 -47.20 19.22 46.73
C GLY A 479 -46.14 19.84 45.81
N SER A 480 -46.60 20.59 44.81
CA SER A 480 -45.79 21.53 44.04
C SER A 480 -45.22 22.64 44.93
N SER A 481 -43.94 22.96 44.78
CA SER A 481 -43.45 24.32 44.99
C SER A 481 -42.41 24.65 43.92
N SER A 482 -42.78 25.65 43.13
CA SER A 482 -42.03 26.29 42.06
C SER A 482 -40.74 26.93 42.55
N SER A 483 -39.64 26.68 41.85
CA SER A 483 -38.68 27.73 41.55
C SER A 483 -38.31 27.64 40.08
N SER A 484 -38.76 28.63 39.34
CA SER A 484 -38.36 28.94 37.97
C SER A 484 -36.95 29.51 37.97
N GLY A 485 -35.98 28.68 38.34
CA GLY A 485 -34.57 28.87 38.03
C GLY A 485 -34.22 27.89 36.93
N THR A 486 -33.51 28.34 35.90
CA THR A 486 -32.87 27.43 34.93
C THR A 486 -32.00 26.47 35.74
N LEU A 487 -32.38 25.20 35.83
CA LEU A 487 -31.57 24.20 36.53
C LEU A 487 -30.25 24.07 35.78
N THR A 488 -29.17 24.60 36.35
CA THR A 488 -27.82 24.47 35.80
C THR A 488 -27.21 23.18 36.34
N GLY A 489 -26.82 22.27 35.45
CA GLY A 489 -26.24 20.99 35.82
C GLY A 489 -24.78 21.10 36.27
N ASN A 490 -24.37 20.24 37.20
CA ASN A 490 -23.00 20.08 37.68
C ASN A 490 -22.39 18.78 37.14
N ALA A 491 -21.38 18.89 36.27
CA ALA A 491 -20.77 17.73 35.61
C ALA A 491 -20.03 16.78 36.56
N ALA A 492 -19.50 17.25 37.70
CA ALA A 492 -18.82 16.40 38.67
C ALA A 492 -19.83 15.52 39.45
N ASN A 493 -20.97 16.10 39.82
CA ASN A 493 -22.08 15.35 40.39
C ASN A 493 -22.66 14.37 39.37
N GLY A 494 -22.82 14.80 38.11
CA GLY A 494 -23.25 13.95 37.01
C GLY A 494 -22.35 12.75 36.79
N LYS A 495 -21.02 12.93 36.85
CA LYS A 495 -20.04 11.83 36.76
C LYS A 495 -20.19 10.82 37.91
N THR A 496 -20.55 11.29 39.09
CA THR A 496 -20.81 10.42 40.25
C THR A 496 -22.10 9.63 40.05
N LEU A 497 -23.16 10.29 39.59
CA LEU A 497 -24.44 9.67 39.24
C LEU A 497 -24.31 8.65 38.09
N TRP A 498 -23.47 8.92 37.10
CA TRP A 498 -23.18 8.05 35.96
C TRP A 498 -22.71 6.65 36.38
N SER A 499 -21.84 6.59 37.38
CA SER A 499 -21.33 5.33 37.93
C SER A 499 -22.33 4.66 38.89
N GLN A 500 -23.10 5.44 39.65
CA GLN A 500 -24.00 4.94 40.69
C GLN A 500 -25.35 4.44 40.16
N ARG A 501 -25.83 4.98 39.04
CA ARG A 501 -27.14 4.67 38.46
C ARG A 501 -27.09 3.68 37.30
N GLY A 502 -26.02 2.88 37.23
CA GLY A 502 -25.89 1.79 36.25
C GLY A 502 -25.66 2.23 34.80
N CYS A 503 -25.48 3.53 34.52
CA CYS A 503 -25.29 4.04 33.15
C CYS A 503 -24.07 3.41 32.47
N VAL A 504 -22.99 3.18 33.23
CA VAL A 504 -21.75 2.54 32.74
C VAL A 504 -22.00 1.14 32.16
N GLY A 505 -22.96 0.38 32.68
CA GLY A 505 -23.24 -0.98 32.22
C GLY A 505 -23.78 -1.04 30.78
N CYS A 506 -24.47 0.01 30.33
CA CYS A 506 -25.01 0.10 28.98
C CYS A 506 -24.15 0.99 28.07
N HIS A 507 -23.65 2.10 28.61
CA HIS A 507 -23.00 3.16 27.84
C HIS A 507 -21.47 3.19 27.96
N GLY A 508 -20.88 2.35 28.81
CA GLY A 508 -19.44 2.33 29.04
C GLY A 508 -18.96 3.44 29.98
N ILE A 509 -17.66 3.41 30.29
CA ILE A 509 -17.04 4.32 31.25
C ILE A 509 -16.85 5.74 30.69
N ASP A 510 -16.73 5.87 29.36
CA ASP A 510 -16.52 7.14 28.65
C ASP A 510 -17.66 7.47 27.67
N GLY A 511 -18.79 6.76 27.77
CA GLY A 511 -19.91 6.89 26.84
C GLY A 511 -19.75 6.10 25.54
N ALA A 512 -18.63 5.41 25.31
CA ALA A 512 -18.41 4.62 24.09
C ALA A 512 -17.76 3.26 24.33
N LYS A 513 -16.95 3.11 25.38
CA LYS A 513 -16.17 1.91 25.69
C LYS A 513 -16.32 1.46 27.13
N ASN A 514 -16.30 0.16 27.33
CA ASN A 514 -16.23 -0.46 28.64
C ASN A 514 -14.82 -0.32 29.23
N ALA A 515 -14.66 -0.64 30.53
CA ALA A 515 -13.38 -0.53 31.23
C ALA A 515 -12.24 -1.38 30.62
N ASN A 516 -12.58 -2.43 29.87
CA ASN A 516 -11.64 -3.30 29.15
C ASN A 516 -11.34 -2.83 27.70
N GLY A 517 -11.85 -1.66 27.29
CA GLY A 517 -11.62 -1.07 25.98
C GLY A 517 -12.53 -1.57 24.85
N THR A 518 -13.44 -2.52 25.10
CA THR A 518 -14.44 -2.96 24.12
C THR A 518 -15.56 -1.93 23.96
N ALA A 519 -16.27 -1.95 22.83
CA ALA A 519 -17.41 -1.05 22.62
C ALA A 519 -18.52 -1.30 23.65
N ALA A 520 -19.13 -0.22 24.14
CA ALA A 520 -20.30 -0.28 25.01
C ALA A 520 -21.50 -0.88 24.28
N ALA A 521 -22.45 -1.46 25.03
CA ALA A 521 -23.66 -2.04 24.47
C ALA A 521 -24.51 -1.00 23.71
N ILE A 522 -24.53 0.24 24.20
CA ILE A 522 -25.19 1.39 23.60
C ILE A 522 -24.25 2.58 23.71
N ALA A 523 -23.45 2.84 22.68
CA ALA A 523 -22.63 4.06 22.65
C ALA A 523 -23.52 5.31 22.67
N LEU A 524 -23.19 6.27 23.53
CA LEU A 524 -23.82 7.58 23.55
C LEU A 524 -23.29 8.45 22.42
N ASN A 525 -24.18 9.24 21.84
CA ASN A 525 -23.82 10.43 21.09
C ASN A 525 -24.23 11.67 21.91
N PRO A 526 -23.28 12.34 22.60
CA PRO A 526 -23.56 13.53 23.43
C PRO A 526 -23.80 14.79 22.60
N ASN A 527 -23.69 14.70 21.27
CA ASN A 527 -23.87 15.81 20.35
C ASN A 527 -25.30 15.93 19.80
N ARG A 528 -26.19 14.95 19.97
CA ARG A 528 -27.56 15.05 19.44
C ARG A 528 -28.31 16.26 20.00
N SER A 529 -28.97 17.02 19.13
CA SER A 529 -29.84 18.15 19.55
C SER A 529 -31.15 17.66 20.18
N PHE A 530 -31.62 16.46 19.78
CA PHE A 530 -32.82 15.83 20.32
C PHE A 530 -32.69 14.31 20.39
N TYR A 531 -33.45 13.72 21.32
CA TYR A 531 -33.46 12.30 21.61
C TYR A 531 -34.89 11.77 21.52
N ARG A 532 -35.05 10.60 20.92
CA ARG A 532 -36.35 9.98 20.68
C ARG A 532 -36.34 8.51 21.07
N HIS A 533 -37.39 8.09 21.76
CA HIS A 533 -37.58 6.70 22.16
C HIS A 533 -38.54 6.03 21.18
N ARG A 534 -38.44 4.71 20.98
CA ARG A 534 -39.32 3.96 20.07
C ARG A 534 -40.82 4.10 20.39
N ASN A 535 -41.15 4.39 21.65
CA ASN A 535 -42.51 4.60 22.14
C ASN A 535 -42.85 6.10 22.34
N ASP A 536 -42.02 7.02 21.84
CA ASP A 536 -42.24 8.47 21.91
C ASP A 536 -42.22 9.06 20.50
N THR A 537 -43.29 9.77 20.13
CA THR A 537 -43.39 10.44 18.82
C THR A 537 -42.84 11.86 18.83
N GLN A 538 -42.46 12.37 20.01
CA GLN A 538 -41.91 13.71 20.19
C GLN A 538 -40.40 13.66 20.37
N ASP A 539 -39.72 14.62 19.75
CA ASP A 539 -38.31 14.91 19.98
C ASP A 539 -38.15 15.59 21.35
N ARG A 540 -37.21 15.11 22.16
CA ARG A 540 -36.95 15.64 23.50
C ARG A 540 -35.52 16.10 23.67
N THR A 541 -35.30 17.10 24.51
CA THR A 541 -33.94 17.47 24.94
C THR A 541 -33.27 16.31 25.70
N LEU A 542 -31.94 16.30 25.80
CA LEU A 542 -31.21 15.26 26.54
C LEU A 542 -31.73 15.12 27.98
N ARG A 543 -31.89 16.25 28.67
CA ARG A 543 -32.46 16.29 30.03
C ARG A 543 -33.84 15.66 30.13
N GLU A 544 -34.76 16.03 29.24
CA GLU A 544 -36.13 15.50 29.24
C GLU A 544 -36.17 14.01 28.89
N PHE A 545 -35.28 13.58 28.00
CA PHE A 545 -35.15 12.19 27.62
C PHE A 545 -34.61 11.34 28.78
N ILE A 546 -33.57 11.82 29.48
CA ILE A 546 -33.07 11.17 30.70
C ILE A 546 -34.18 11.07 31.74
N ALA A 547 -34.87 12.19 32.00
CA ALA A 547 -35.94 12.25 32.99
C ALA A 547 -37.11 11.31 32.70
N LYS A 548 -37.36 10.98 31.43
CA LYS A 548 -38.55 10.23 31.02
C LYS A 548 -38.27 8.76 30.70
N TRP A 549 -37.09 8.44 30.17
CA TRP A 549 -36.82 7.13 29.56
C TRP A 549 -35.58 6.44 30.09
N MET A 550 -34.82 7.06 31.01
CA MET A 550 -33.58 6.48 31.52
C MET A 550 -33.54 6.40 33.06
N PRO A 551 -32.88 5.35 33.61
CA PRO A 551 -32.43 4.16 32.90
C PRO A 551 -33.61 3.22 32.55
N PRO A 552 -33.51 2.38 31.51
CA PRO A 552 -34.59 1.48 31.12
C PRO A 552 -34.94 0.49 32.25
N GLY A 553 -36.22 0.36 32.58
CA GLY A 553 -36.68 -0.43 33.73
C GLY A 553 -36.75 0.35 35.06
N GLU A 554 -36.26 1.58 35.11
CA GLU A 554 -36.47 2.54 36.22
C GLU A 554 -36.79 3.94 35.68
N GLU A 555 -37.71 4.03 34.70
CA GLU A 555 -38.09 5.28 34.06
C GLU A 555 -38.61 6.30 35.09
N GLY A 556 -38.15 7.55 35.00
CA GLY A 556 -38.53 8.61 35.94
C GLY A 556 -37.73 8.65 37.25
N SER A 557 -36.76 7.76 37.44
CA SER A 557 -35.94 7.70 38.67
C SER A 557 -34.92 8.86 38.81
N CYS A 558 -34.67 9.62 37.74
CA CYS A 558 -33.73 10.74 37.72
C CYS A 558 -34.33 11.96 37.00
N VAL A 559 -35.04 12.82 37.75
CA VAL A 559 -35.70 14.04 37.25
C VAL A 559 -35.05 15.30 37.85
N GLY A 560 -35.40 16.49 37.33
CA GLY A 560 -34.95 17.76 37.87
C GLY A 560 -33.42 17.92 37.87
N GLN A 561 -32.83 18.24 39.03
CA GLN A 561 -31.37 18.45 39.15
C GLN A 561 -30.57 17.18 38.84
N CYS A 562 -31.12 15.98 39.11
CA CYS A 562 -30.46 14.72 38.76
C CYS A 562 -30.25 14.61 37.24
N ALA A 563 -31.30 14.90 36.46
CA ALA A 563 -31.23 14.90 35.00
C ALA A 563 -30.33 16.03 34.48
N ALA A 564 -30.35 17.20 35.11
CA ALA A 564 -29.49 18.33 34.76
C ALA A 564 -28.00 18.01 35.00
N ASP A 565 -27.65 17.38 36.12
CA ASP A 565 -26.28 16.97 36.45
C ASP A 565 -25.78 15.88 35.50
N LEU A 566 -26.60 14.86 35.20
CA LEU A 566 -26.26 13.82 34.22
C LEU A 566 -26.09 14.38 32.81
N GLU A 567 -27.00 15.26 32.36
CA GLU A 567 -26.85 15.98 31.10
C GLU A 567 -25.52 16.72 31.06
N ALA A 568 -25.21 17.54 32.08
CA ALA A 568 -23.96 18.29 32.14
C ALA A 568 -22.73 17.38 32.04
N HIS A 569 -22.74 16.22 32.69
CA HIS A 569 -21.66 15.23 32.55
C HIS A 569 -21.59 14.63 31.13
N ILE A 570 -22.71 14.19 30.55
CA ILE A 570 -22.74 13.63 29.19
C ILE A 570 -22.21 14.66 28.19
N LEU A 571 -22.52 15.95 28.35
CA LEU A 571 -21.99 17.00 27.49
C LEU A 571 -20.47 17.18 27.62
N THR A 572 -19.84 16.78 28.73
CA THR A 572 -18.37 16.75 28.84
C THR A 572 -17.72 15.62 28.05
N LEU A 573 -18.50 14.62 27.63
CA LEU A 573 -18.01 13.49 26.83
C LEU A 573 -17.94 13.82 25.33
N ARG A 574 -18.37 15.02 24.91
CA ARG A 574 -18.29 15.48 23.53
C ARG A 574 -16.83 15.54 23.09
N LYS A 575 -16.50 14.82 22.01
CA LYS A 575 -15.20 14.93 21.33
C LYS A 575 -15.39 15.71 20.03
N ALA A 576 -14.37 16.45 19.61
CA ALA A 576 -14.37 17.11 18.30
C ALA A 576 -14.50 16.11 17.14
N SER A 577 -14.11 14.85 17.37
CA SER A 577 -14.27 13.71 16.45
C SER A 577 -15.70 13.16 16.36
N ASP A 578 -16.62 13.57 17.24
CA ASP A 578 -17.96 12.98 17.37
C ASP A 578 -19.05 13.83 16.69
N GLY A 579 -18.66 14.79 15.83
CA GLY A 579 -19.54 15.22 14.74
C GLY A 579 -20.62 16.28 15.01
N ILE A 580 -20.52 17.11 16.06
CA ILE A 580 -21.14 18.46 16.01
C ILE A 580 -20.11 19.52 16.44
N PRO A 581 -19.54 20.29 15.49
CA PRO A 581 -19.40 21.74 15.66
C PRO A 581 -20.80 22.33 15.76
N ASP A 582 -21.02 23.45 16.45
CA ASP A 582 -22.31 24.17 16.48
C ASP A 582 -22.85 24.62 15.09
N VAL A 583 -22.28 24.10 14.00
CA VAL A 583 -22.61 24.27 12.59
C VAL A 583 -22.43 22.90 11.88
N PRO A 584 -23.42 22.39 11.13
CA PRO A 584 -23.26 21.16 10.36
C PRO A 584 -22.17 21.40 9.30
N VAL A 585 -21.13 20.55 9.29
CA VAL A 585 -19.77 20.74 8.74
C VAL A 585 -18.80 21.50 9.65
N SER A 586 -17.74 20.81 10.12
CA SER A 586 -16.63 21.48 10.80
C SER A 586 -15.87 22.30 9.76
N ASN A 587 -16.24 23.57 9.61
CA ASN A 587 -15.41 24.50 8.88
C ASN A 587 -14.16 24.74 9.72
N PHE A 588 -13.06 24.11 9.30
CA PHE A 588 -11.76 24.38 9.88
C PHE A 588 -11.51 25.89 9.87
N SER A 589 -11.35 26.42 11.07
CA SER A 589 -11.02 27.82 11.29
C SER A 589 -9.56 27.87 11.70
N CYS A 590 -8.81 28.72 11.02
CA CYS A 590 -7.41 28.94 11.37
C CYS A 590 -7.29 29.48 12.80
N PRO A 591 -6.46 28.85 13.66
CA PRO A 591 -6.20 29.38 14.99
C PRO A 591 -5.66 30.82 14.90
N SER A 592 -6.18 31.73 15.69
CA SER A 592 -5.72 33.13 15.70
C SER A 592 -4.34 33.28 16.36
N ASN A 593 -3.44 34.03 15.72
CA ASN A 593 -2.23 34.63 16.30
C ASN A 593 -1.04 33.72 16.68
N ALA A 594 -0.76 32.66 15.92
CA ALA A 594 0.55 32.01 15.96
C ALA A 594 1.16 31.97 14.55
N GLN A 595 2.43 32.36 14.43
CA GLN A 595 3.20 32.24 13.19
C GLN A 595 3.17 30.78 12.71
N SER A 596 2.70 30.54 11.49
CA SER A 596 2.60 29.19 10.94
C SER A 596 3.98 28.70 10.47
N TYR A 597 4.27 27.42 10.72
CA TYR A 597 5.57 26.85 10.40
C TYR A 597 5.43 25.49 9.72
N GLY A 598 6.31 25.23 8.76
CA GLY A 598 6.46 23.93 8.14
C GLY A 598 7.48 23.04 8.84
N GLN A 599 7.67 21.84 8.30
CA GLN A 599 8.61 20.86 8.81
C GLN A 599 10.04 21.15 8.29
N ARG A 600 11.04 21.18 9.20
CA ARG A 600 12.46 21.17 8.80
C ARG A 600 12.78 19.84 8.14
N THR A 601 13.33 19.89 6.92
CA THR A 601 13.56 18.68 6.15
C THR A 601 14.76 18.79 5.23
N LEU A 602 15.38 17.63 4.99
CA LEU A 602 16.30 17.39 3.88
C LEU A 602 15.55 16.50 2.89
N ARG A 603 15.18 17.04 1.74
CA ARG A 603 14.42 16.27 0.74
C ARG A 603 15.36 15.70 -0.30
N LEU A 604 15.39 14.38 -0.41
CA LEU A 604 16.19 13.71 -1.43
C LEU A 604 15.67 14.08 -2.83
N LEU A 605 16.58 14.33 -3.77
CA LEU A 605 16.19 14.48 -5.17
C LEU A 605 15.58 13.18 -5.69
N THR A 606 14.38 13.28 -6.27
CA THR A 606 13.79 12.19 -7.05
C THR A 606 14.69 11.82 -8.23
N LYS A 607 14.52 10.64 -8.80
CA LYS A 607 15.33 10.22 -9.96
C LYS A 607 15.30 11.22 -11.11
N LEU A 608 14.11 11.75 -11.40
CA LEU A 608 13.91 12.73 -12.47
C LEU A 608 14.53 14.08 -12.13
N GLU A 609 14.43 14.54 -10.88
CA GLU A 609 15.09 15.76 -10.43
C GLU A 609 16.62 15.64 -10.50
N TYR A 610 17.18 14.48 -10.13
CA TYR A 610 18.62 14.20 -10.29
C TYR A 610 19.02 14.27 -11.77
N GLN A 611 18.33 13.55 -12.65
CA GLN A 611 18.58 13.56 -14.10
C GLN A 611 18.53 14.98 -14.69
N ARG A 612 17.50 15.76 -14.37
CA ARG A 612 17.34 17.12 -14.88
C ARG A 612 18.41 18.06 -14.33
N SER A 613 18.78 17.90 -13.06
CA SER A 613 19.81 18.72 -12.44
C SER A 613 21.18 18.49 -13.07
N VAL A 614 21.58 17.24 -13.30
CA VAL A 614 22.87 16.96 -13.96
C VAL A 614 22.88 17.40 -15.43
N ARG A 615 21.74 17.30 -16.11
CA ARG A 615 21.59 17.86 -17.46
C ARG A 615 21.79 19.38 -17.48
N ASP A 616 21.18 20.11 -16.54
CA ASP A 616 21.24 21.57 -16.53
C ASP A 616 22.57 22.12 -15.93
N LEU A 617 23.27 21.31 -15.14
CA LEU A 617 24.58 21.63 -14.58
C LEU A 617 25.72 21.37 -15.55
N VAL A 618 25.72 20.21 -16.22
CA VAL A 618 26.87 19.75 -17.03
C VAL A 618 26.50 19.23 -18.43
N GLY A 619 25.24 19.31 -18.84
CA GLY A 619 24.79 18.88 -20.17
C GLY A 619 24.72 17.36 -20.36
N TYR A 620 24.68 16.57 -19.28
CA TYR A 620 24.63 15.10 -19.37
C TYR A 620 23.24 14.61 -19.81
N GLN A 621 23.16 13.94 -20.96
CA GLN A 621 21.89 13.55 -21.61
C GLN A 621 21.52 12.06 -21.43
N ALA A 622 22.48 11.20 -21.09
CA ALA A 622 22.19 9.77 -20.93
C ALA A 622 21.29 9.54 -19.72
N ASP A 623 20.41 8.54 -19.82
CA ASP A 623 19.48 8.19 -18.74
C ASP A 623 20.22 7.62 -17.53
N VAL A 624 20.00 8.24 -16.37
CA VAL A 624 20.45 7.78 -15.06
C VAL A 624 19.27 7.29 -14.20
N THR A 625 18.02 7.48 -14.64
CA THR A 625 16.85 7.13 -13.83
C THR A 625 16.72 5.61 -13.67
N GLY A 626 17.07 4.84 -14.71
CA GLY A 626 17.06 3.37 -14.67
C GLY A 626 18.13 2.75 -13.77
N SER A 627 19.19 3.48 -13.40
CA SER A 627 20.26 2.99 -12.52
C SER A 627 20.10 3.45 -11.06
N LEU A 628 19.13 4.32 -10.77
CA LEU A 628 18.81 4.76 -9.42
C LEU A 628 17.68 3.88 -8.83
N PRO A 629 17.59 3.72 -7.49
CA PRO A 629 16.47 2.97 -6.87
C PRO A 629 15.17 3.78 -6.84
N ASP A 630 14.02 3.11 -6.96
CA ASP A 630 12.69 3.73 -7.08
C ASP A 630 12.37 4.77 -6.00
N ASP A 631 11.67 5.82 -6.39
CA ASP A 631 11.22 6.86 -5.47
C ASP A 631 10.04 6.35 -4.63
N PHE A 632 9.95 6.80 -3.39
CA PHE A 632 8.80 6.49 -2.51
C PHE A 632 7.60 7.37 -2.90
N VAL A 633 6.40 6.79 -2.95
CA VAL A 633 5.16 7.53 -3.25
C VAL A 633 4.43 7.83 -1.94
N SER A 634 4.23 9.11 -1.65
CA SER A 634 3.41 9.60 -0.53
C SER A 634 2.15 10.25 -1.10
N GLY A 635 0.99 9.63 -0.89
CA GLY A 635 -0.25 10.06 -1.53
C GLY A 635 -0.19 9.93 -3.06
N ALA A 636 -0.25 11.06 -3.78
CA ALA A 636 -0.17 11.08 -5.23
C ALA A 636 1.24 11.33 -5.79
N PHE A 637 2.19 11.78 -4.96
CA PHE A 637 3.46 12.34 -5.43
C PHE A 637 4.68 11.58 -4.90
N VAL A 638 5.79 11.68 -5.63
CA VAL A 638 7.06 11.01 -5.33
C VAL A 638 8.06 11.89 -4.58
N ASN A 639 7.83 13.20 -4.52
CA ASN A 639 8.72 14.21 -3.94
C ASN A 639 8.48 14.40 -2.43
N ASN A 640 8.37 13.29 -1.70
CA ASN A 640 8.07 13.26 -0.28
C ASN A 640 9.29 13.62 0.59
N ASN A 641 9.04 13.86 1.87
CA ASN A 641 10.07 14.23 2.85
C ASN A 641 10.54 13.08 3.77
N THR A 642 10.17 11.83 3.47
CA THR A 642 10.44 10.65 4.32
C THR A 642 11.53 9.73 3.77
N LEU A 643 11.96 9.91 2.52
CA LEU A 643 12.94 9.04 1.88
C LEU A 643 14.37 9.31 2.39
N SER A 644 15.03 8.27 2.86
CA SER A 644 16.43 8.31 3.31
C SER A 644 17.35 7.57 2.34
N VAL A 645 18.64 7.95 2.32
CA VAL A 645 19.66 7.26 1.53
C VAL A 645 20.31 6.16 2.37
N ASP A 646 20.04 4.91 1.99
CA ASP A 646 20.78 3.75 2.45
C ASP A 646 22.08 3.52 1.62
N LYS A 647 22.89 2.54 2.02
CA LYS A 647 24.16 2.23 1.36
C LYS A 647 23.98 1.84 -0.12
N THR A 648 22.93 1.12 -0.46
CA THR A 648 22.65 0.65 -1.83
C THR A 648 22.31 1.85 -2.72
N ARG A 649 21.45 2.73 -2.22
CA ARG A 649 21.07 3.97 -2.89
C ARG A 649 22.27 4.92 -3.05
N TYR A 650 23.09 5.08 -2.01
CA TYR A 650 24.31 5.88 -2.09
C TYR A 650 25.30 5.34 -3.14
N THR A 651 25.50 4.02 -3.18
CA THR A 651 26.39 3.39 -4.16
C THR A 651 25.91 3.66 -5.60
N SER A 652 24.59 3.66 -5.81
CA SER A 652 24.00 3.98 -7.11
C SER A 652 24.23 5.45 -7.49
N TYR A 653 24.10 6.39 -6.54
CA TYR A 653 24.41 7.80 -6.79
C TYR A 653 25.90 8.03 -7.09
N LEU A 654 26.79 7.38 -6.35
CA LEU A 654 28.24 7.48 -6.57
C LEU A 654 28.63 6.95 -7.95
N ALA A 655 28.13 5.78 -8.35
CA ALA A 655 28.41 5.21 -9.67
C ALA A 655 27.93 6.11 -10.81
N ASN A 656 26.74 6.74 -10.66
CA ASN A 656 26.25 7.71 -11.64
C ASN A 656 27.11 8.98 -11.64
N ALA A 657 27.51 9.50 -10.47
CA ALA A 657 28.39 10.65 -10.36
C ALA A 657 29.74 10.42 -11.07
N GLU A 658 30.34 9.24 -10.89
CA GLU A 658 31.58 8.84 -11.58
C GLU A 658 31.39 8.78 -13.10
N ARG A 659 30.29 8.20 -13.56
CA ARG A 659 29.97 8.12 -15.00
C ARG A 659 29.79 9.51 -15.61
N ILE A 660 29.08 10.40 -14.92
CA ILE A 660 28.87 11.78 -15.35
C ILE A 660 30.21 12.53 -15.37
N ALA A 661 31.02 12.41 -14.33
CA ALA A 661 32.32 13.07 -14.27
C ALA A 661 33.29 12.56 -15.35
N THR A 662 33.24 11.27 -15.66
CA THR A 662 34.02 10.66 -16.75
C THR A 662 33.60 11.21 -18.11
N ASP A 663 32.30 11.33 -18.37
CA ASP A 663 31.78 11.97 -19.58
C ASP A 663 32.24 13.43 -19.68
N VAL A 664 32.06 14.22 -18.62
CA VAL A 664 32.48 15.63 -18.56
C VAL A 664 33.99 15.77 -18.76
N ALA A 665 34.80 14.82 -18.28
CA ALA A 665 36.25 14.83 -18.45
C ALA A 665 36.71 14.88 -19.91
N THR A 666 35.90 14.34 -20.83
CA THR A 666 36.17 14.37 -22.27
C THR A 666 35.84 15.71 -22.93
N ARG A 667 35.12 16.60 -22.23
CA ARG A 667 34.49 17.79 -22.81
C ARG A 667 34.45 18.99 -21.85
N TRP A 668 35.47 19.16 -21.01
CA TRP A 668 35.60 20.30 -20.10
C TRP A 668 35.43 21.65 -20.79
N ASN A 669 35.94 21.80 -22.02
CA ASN A 669 35.79 23.04 -22.77
C ASN A 669 34.32 23.37 -23.08
N ALA A 670 33.47 22.37 -23.32
CA ALA A 670 32.05 22.58 -23.57
C ALA A 670 31.26 22.89 -22.28
N VAL A 671 31.73 22.42 -21.11
CA VAL A 671 31.04 22.61 -19.83
C VAL A 671 31.51 23.86 -19.09
N LEU A 672 32.81 24.13 -19.08
CA LEU A 672 33.44 25.21 -18.31
C LEU A 672 34.19 26.24 -19.17
N GLY A 673 34.31 26.04 -20.48
CA GLY A 673 35.08 26.95 -21.36
C GLY A 673 36.60 26.89 -21.13
N CYS A 674 37.12 25.80 -20.56
CA CYS A 674 38.54 25.64 -20.27
C CYS A 674 39.01 24.18 -20.42
N THR A 675 40.32 24.00 -20.57
CA THR A 675 41.00 22.69 -20.50
C THR A 675 41.57 22.45 -19.11
N PRO A 676 41.76 21.19 -18.67
CA PRO A 676 42.26 20.89 -17.33
C PRO A 676 43.56 21.63 -16.97
N SER A 677 43.50 22.43 -15.91
CA SER A 677 44.59 23.25 -15.38
C SER A 677 44.21 23.71 -13.97
N THR A 678 45.13 24.33 -13.23
CA THR A 678 44.81 24.92 -11.92
C THR A 678 43.77 26.05 -12.01
N SER A 679 43.78 26.83 -13.09
CA SER A 679 42.75 27.84 -13.35
C SER A 679 41.40 27.21 -13.67
N CYS A 680 41.36 26.14 -14.46
CA CYS A 680 40.13 25.43 -14.79
C CYS A 680 39.56 24.69 -13.57
N ALA A 681 40.41 24.11 -12.71
CA ALA A 681 40.04 23.57 -11.41
C ALA A 681 39.41 24.65 -10.51
N SER A 682 39.94 25.88 -10.54
CA SER A 682 39.34 27.02 -9.86
C SER A 682 37.97 27.38 -10.43
N THR A 683 37.78 27.35 -11.76
CA THR A 683 36.47 27.54 -12.40
C THR A 683 35.47 26.46 -11.99
N LEU A 684 35.87 25.19 -11.99
CA LEU A 684 35.05 24.06 -11.52
C LEU A 684 34.55 24.31 -10.09
N VAL A 685 35.46 24.62 -9.16
CA VAL A 685 35.09 24.75 -7.75
C VAL A 685 34.36 26.05 -7.45
N ASN A 686 34.78 27.18 -8.01
CA ASN A 686 34.27 28.49 -7.63
C ASN A 686 33.05 28.92 -8.45
N THR A 687 32.83 28.34 -9.63
CA THR A 687 31.69 28.69 -10.51
C THR A 687 30.67 27.56 -10.58
N LEU A 688 31.10 26.33 -10.87
CA LEU A 688 30.17 25.20 -10.97
C LEU A 688 29.79 24.64 -9.59
N GLY A 689 30.74 24.56 -8.65
CA GLY A 689 30.49 24.09 -7.27
C GLY A 689 29.29 24.75 -6.58
N PRO A 690 29.20 26.09 -6.52
CA PRO A 690 28.04 26.78 -5.96
C PRO A 690 26.72 26.47 -6.66
N ARG A 691 26.73 26.17 -7.97
CA ARG A 691 25.53 25.75 -8.71
C ARG A 691 25.12 24.32 -8.37
N ILE A 692 26.09 23.42 -8.15
CA ILE A 692 25.83 22.04 -7.72
C ILE A 692 25.24 22.04 -6.30
N PHE A 693 25.83 22.81 -5.37
CA PHE A 693 25.38 22.86 -3.97
C PHE A 693 24.19 23.82 -3.76
N ARG A 694 23.87 24.63 -4.78
CA ARG A 694 22.76 25.60 -4.80
C ARG A 694 22.91 26.70 -3.75
N ARG A 695 24.15 26.94 -3.30
CA ARG A 695 24.57 27.98 -2.37
C ARG A 695 26.07 28.22 -2.52
N PRO A 696 26.61 29.35 -2.02
CA PRO A 696 28.04 29.53 -1.89
C PRO A 696 28.68 28.38 -1.10
N LEU A 697 29.86 27.94 -1.54
CA LEU A 697 30.68 27.01 -0.77
C LEU A 697 31.23 27.74 0.45
N THR A 698 31.32 27.04 1.58
CA THR A 698 32.11 27.53 2.71
C THR A 698 33.60 27.53 2.35
N THR A 699 34.41 28.32 3.07
CA THR A 699 35.87 28.37 2.86
C THR A 699 36.53 26.99 2.96
N ASP A 700 36.06 26.15 3.89
CA ASP A 700 36.55 24.78 4.08
C ASP A 700 36.15 23.87 2.91
N GLU A 701 34.91 23.94 2.45
CA GLU A 701 34.44 23.19 1.28
C GLU A 701 35.24 23.60 0.03
N GLN A 702 35.38 24.90 -0.21
CA GLN A 702 36.13 25.44 -1.34
C GLN A 702 37.59 24.95 -1.34
N THR A 703 38.26 25.05 -0.19
CA THR A 703 39.65 24.60 -0.02
C THR A 703 39.79 23.09 -0.26
N ALA A 704 38.89 22.30 0.33
CA ALA A 704 38.91 20.85 0.17
C ALA A 704 38.72 20.42 -1.30
N TYR A 705 37.72 20.99 -1.98
CA TYR A 705 37.46 20.65 -3.38
C TYR A 705 38.55 21.19 -4.33
N LEU A 706 39.14 22.36 -4.07
CA LEU A 706 40.27 22.86 -4.84
C LEU A 706 41.49 21.95 -4.72
N ASN A 707 41.79 21.44 -3.51
CA ASN A 707 42.91 20.52 -3.32
C ASN A 707 42.72 19.21 -4.08
N VAL A 708 41.49 18.68 -4.10
CA VAL A 708 41.16 17.49 -4.90
C VAL A 708 41.25 17.81 -6.39
N ALA A 709 40.64 18.91 -6.84
CA ALA A 709 40.58 19.32 -8.24
C ALA A 709 41.97 19.62 -8.83
N ASN A 710 42.87 20.21 -8.04
CA ASN A 710 44.26 20.49 -8.45
C ASN A 710 45.16 19.25 -8.43
N GLY A 711 44.69 18.12 -7.89
CA GLY A 711 45.49 16.90 -7.75
C GLY A 711 46.54 16.94 -6.65
N THR A 712 46.55 17.97 -5.79
CA THR A 712 47.52 18.11 -4.68
C THR A 712 47.37 17.02 -3.63
N THR A 713 46.25 16.32 -3.61
CA THR A 713 46.02 15.14 -2.77
C THR A 713 46.46 13.87 -3.51
N GLY A 714 47.61 13.31 -3.12
CA GLY A 714 48.10 12.03 -3.64
C GLY A 714 48.91 12.10 -4.94
N GLY A 715 49.53 13.24 -5.27
CA GLY A 715 50.48 13.38 -6.38
C GLY A 715 49.87 13.36 -7.79
N ARG A 716 48.59 13.76 -7.92
CA ARG A 716 47.84 13.78 -9.19
C ARG A 716 47.97 15.12 -9.91
N THR A 717 47.54 15.17 -11.17
CA THR A 717 47.45 16.42 -11.94
C THR A 717 46.01 16.98 -11.91
N PRO A 718 45.78 18.24 -12.33
CA PRO A 718 44.42 18.76 -12.51
C PRO A 718 43.55 17.92 -13.47
N THR A 719 44.16 17.28 -14.47
CA THR A 719 43.47 16.37 -15.40
C THR A 719 42.83 15.19 -14.67
N ASP A 720 43.52 14.63 -13.68
CA ASP A 720 43.02 13.51 -12.88
C ASP A 720 42.14 13.99 -11.71
N GLY A 721 42.46 15.15 -11.14
CA GLY A 721 41.80 15.69 -9.95
C GLY A 721 40.41 16.26 -10.21
N MET A 722 40.21 16.94 -11.34
CA MET A 722 38.93 17.59 -11.65
C MET A 722 37.76 16.61 -11.78
N PRO A 723 37.86 15.45 -12.46
CA PRO A 723 36.79 14.45 -12.46
C PRO A 723 36.48 13.92 -11.06
N ILE A 724 37.50 13.68 -10.22
CA ILE A 724 37.30 13.22 -8.83
C ILE A 724 36.56 14.28 -8.01
N ALA A 725 36.93 15.56 -8.15
CA ALA A 725 36.24 16.65 -7.48
C ALA A 725 34.77 16.75 -7.92
N LEU A 726 34.48 16.61 -9.21
CA LEU A 726 33.11 16.62 -9.73
C LEU A 726 32.30 15.40 -9.22
N THR A 727 32.88 14.20 -9.23
CA THR A 727 32.26 13.01 -8.63
C THR A 727 31.90 13.27 -7.17
N ALA A 728 32.85 13.78 -6.38
CA ALA A 728 32.64 14.05 -4.97
C ALA A 728 31.54 15.09 -4.72
N MET A 729 31.44 16.12 -5.57
CA MET A 729 30.34 17.09 -5.50
C MET A 729 28.99 16.47 -5.86
N LEU A 730 28.91 15.66 -6.92
CA LEU A 730 27.67 15.02 -7.40
C LEU A 730 27.21 13.81 -6.56
N SER A 731 28.07 13.28 -5.68
CA SER A 731 27.70 12.29 -4.67
C SER A 731 27.52 12.91 -3.27
N SER A 732 27.77 14.21 -3.11
CA SER A 732 27.67 14.89 -1.81
C SER A 732 26.23 14.99 -1.34
N PRO A 733 25.95 14.87 -0.02
CA PRO A 733 24.64 15.20 0.55
C PRO A 733 24.15 16.61 0.18
N GLN A 734 25.06 17.57 -0.04
CA GLN A 734 24.73 18.93 -0.46
C GLN A 734 24.12 18.99 -1.87
N PHE A 735 24.42 18.00 -2.72
CA PHE A 735 23.78 17.85 -4.03
C PHE A 735 22.55 16.95 -3.95
N LEU A 736 22.68 15.79 -3.28
CA LEU A 736 21.61 14.78 -3.23
C LEU A 736 20.36 15.26 -2.49
N TYR A 737 20.51 16.12 -1.46
CA TYR A 737 19.37 16.63 -0.69
C TYR A 737 19.12 18.11 -0.96
N ARG A 738 17.86 18.50 -1.08
CA ARG A 738 17.39 19.88 -0.96
C ARG A 738 17.32 20.24 0.52
N SER A 739 18.08 21.26 0.91
CA SER A 739 18.03 21.80 2.26
C SER A 739 16.82 22.71 2.43
N GLU A 740 15.99 22.42 3.42
CA GLU A 740 14.90 23.28 3.89
C GLU A 740 14.92 23.33 5.43
N VAL A 741 16.11 23.59 5.99
CA VAL A 741 16.36 23.55 7.43
C VAL A 741 16.29 24.94 8.07
N GLY A 742 16.54 26.00 7.31
CA GLY A 742 16.46 27.37 7.77
C GLY A 742 17.54 27.78 8.78
N THR A 743 17.57 29.08 9.03
CA THR A 743 18.41 29.75 10.02
C THR A 743 17.55 30.24 11.18
N LEU A 744 18.02 30.10 12.41
CA LEU A 744 17.26 30.53 13.59
C LEU A 744 17.04 32.05 13.53
N SER A 745 15.77 32.46 13.53
CA SER A 745 15.35 33.84 13.56
C SER A 745 15.17 34.36 14.99
N SER A 746 15.07 35.67 15.15
CA SER A 746 14.84 36.31 16.45
C SER A 746 13.51 35.94 17.12
N SER A 747 12.53 35.45 16.37
CA SER A 747 11.24 34.97 16.91
C SER A 747 11.28 33.50 17.35
N GLY A 748 12.44 32.85 17.30
CA GLY A 748 12.60 31.45 17.74
C GLY A 748 12.19 30.40 16.71
N VAL A 749 11.81 30.81 15.49
CA VAL A 749 11.55 29.90 14.36
C VAL A 749 12.71 29.90 13.38
N TYR A 750 12.82 28.85 12.55
CA TYR A 750 13.87 28.76 11.53
C TYR A 750 13.36 29.31 10.20
N LYS A 751 13.94 30.40 9.70
CA LYS A 751 13.59 31.00 8.40
C LYS A 751 14.49 30.44 7.30
N LEU A 752 13.91 29.96 6.19
CA LEU A 752 14.69 29.59 5.02
C LEU A 752 15.50 30.78 4.52
N ASP A 753 16.79 30.56 4.28
CA ASP A 753 17.61 31.60 3.66
C ASP A 753 17.28 31.75 2.16
N GLY A 754 17.81 32.80 1.53
CA GLY A 754 17.54 33.06 0.11
C GLY A 754 17.93 31.92 -0.82
N TYR A 755 18.97 31.13 -0.50
CA TYR A 755 19.44 30.02 -1.34
C TYR A 755 18.59 28.76 -1.16
N GLU A 756 18.15 28.48 0.07
CA GLU A 756 17.14 27.46 0.35
C GLU A 756 15.82 27.80 -0.35
N MET A 757 15.41 29.08 -0.32
CA MET A 757 14.22 29.56 -1.03
C MET A 757 14.35 29.43 -2.55
N ALA A 758 15.49 29.83 -3.14
CA ALA A 758 15.78 29.61 -4.55
C ALA A 758 15.68 28.13 -4.93
N THR A 759 16.25 27.26 -4.10
CA THR A 759 16.19 25.80 -4.28
C THR A 759 14.76 25.29 -4.23
N TYR A 760 13.99 25.67 -3.21
CA TYR A 760 12.58 25.30 -3.07
C TYR A 760 11.78 25.68 -4.32
N MET A 761 11.92 26.94 -4.78
CA MET A 761 11.19 27.45 -5.93
C MET A 761 11.60 26.74 -7.23
N ALA A 762 12.89 26.52 -7.45
CA ALA A 762 13.38 25.87 -8.67
C ALA A 762 12.85 24.44 -8.80
N TYR A 763 12.93 23.63 -7.74
CA TYR A 763 12.42 22.26 -7.80
C TYR A 763 10.90 22.19 -7.83
N THR A 764 10.19 23.13 -7.16
CA THR A 764 8.73 23.19 -7.20
C THR A 764 8.19 23.57 -8.58
N PHE A 765 8.80 24.54 -9.27
CA PHE A 765 8.26 25.04 -10.54
C PHE A 765 8.95 24.52 -11.79
N THR A 766 10.19 24.03 -11.68
CA THR A 766 10.98 23.60 -12.85
C THR A 766 11.58 22.21 -12.71
N GLY A 767 11.55 21.62 -11.50
CA GLY A 767 11.99 20.24 -11.25
C GLY A 767 13.48 20.01 -11.46
N THR A 768 14.30 21.05 -11.27
CA THR A 768 15.74 21.05 -11.50
C THR A 768 16.43 22.12 -10.65
N THR A 769 17.76 22.17 -10.71
CA THR A 769 18.58 23.14 -9.97
C THR A 769 18.23 24.61 -10.33
N PRO A 770 18.32 25.56 -9.38
CA PRO A 770 18.19 26.99 -9.66
C PRO A 770 19.06 27.49 -10.81
N SER A 771 18.50 28.40 -11.62
CA SER A 771 19.28 29.15 -12.60
C SER A 771 20.31 30.06 -11.91
N ALA A 772 21.33 30.49 -12.65
CA ALA A 772 22.29 31.47 -12.15
C ALA A 772 21.61 32.77 -11.70
N SER A 773 20.61 33.25 -12.46
CA SER A 773 19.85 34.46 -12.10
C SER A 773 19.07 34.31 -10.78
N LEU A 774 18.49 33.13 -10.53
CA LEU A 774 17.76 32.87 -9.28
C LEU A 774 18.72 32.78 -8.08
N LEU A 775 19.91 32.19 -8.25
CA LEU A 775 20.96 32.20 -7.23
C LEU A 775 21.53 33.60 -6.98
N THR A 776 21.64 34.45 -8.01
CA THR A 776 22.02 35.86 -7.82
C THR A 776 20.94 36.62 -7.05
N ALA A 777 19.66 36.40 -7.36
CA ALA A 777 18.55 37.00 -6.60
C ALA A 777 18.54 36.55 -5.13
N ALA A 778 18.89 35.29 -4.86
CA ALA A 778 19.10 34.78 -3.51
C ALA A 778 20.24 35.53 -2.79
N GLY A 779 21.41 35.63 -3.42
CA GLY A 779 22.59 36.28 -2.84
C GLY A 779 22.42 37.77 -2.56
N ASN A 780 21.63 38.47 -3.37
CA ASN A 780 21.32 39.89 -3.18
C ASN A 780 20.16 40.13 -2.19
N GLY A 781 19.62 39.07 -1.58
CA GLY A 781 18.57 39.16 -0.57
C GLY A 781 17.15 39.40 -1.11
N THR A 782 16.94 39.36 -2.43
CA THR A 782 15.61 39.51 -3.04
C THR A 782 14.63 38.45 -2.50
N LEU A 783 15.11 37.21 -2.36
CA LEU A 783 14.33 36.07 -1.86
C LEU A 783 14.15 36.05 -0.34
N ASN A 784 14.63 37.06 0.39
CA ASN A 784 14.37 37.22 1.81
C ASN A 784 13.02 37.91 2.10
N THR A 785 12.36 38.43 1.06
CA THR A 785 11.11 39.20 1.13
C THR A 785 9.99 38.51 0.37
N VAL A 786 8.76 38.59 0.87
CA VAL A 786 7.57 38.03 0.21
C VAL A 786 7.38 38.61 -1.21
N ALA A 787 7.59 39.92 -1.40
CA ALA A 787 7.45 40.57 -2.70
C ALA A 787 8.48 40.06 -3.72
N GLY A 788 9.74 39.87 -3.30
CA GLY A 788 10.78 39.32 -4.15
C GLY A 788 10.53 37.86 -4.50
N ILE A 789 10.03 37.06 -3.56
CA ILE A 789 9.63 35.66 -3.77
C ILE A 789 8.53 35.58 -4.85
N ARG A 790 7.43 36.34 -4.70
CA ARG A 790 6.33 36.34 -5.69
C ARG A 790 6.81 36.77 -7.08
N THR A 791 7.69 37.77 -7.17
CA THR A 791 8.27 38.24 -8.44
C THR A 791 9.09 37.15 -9.14
N GLN A 792 9.93 36.42 -8.39
CA GLN A 792 10.72 35.33 -8.94
C GLN A 792 9.86 34.11 -9.27
N ALA A 793 8.79 33.84 -8.52
CA ALA A 793 7.82 32.80 -8.84
C ALA A 793 7.16 33.09 -10.20
N ALA A 794 6.64 34.31 -10.41
CA ALA A 794 6.05 34.73 -11.66
C ALA A 794 7.01 34.58 -12.86
N THR A 795 8.31 34.81 -12.64
CA THR A 795 9.36 34.60 -13.65
C THR A 795 9.52 33.12 -14.00
N LEU A 796 9.62 32.24 -12.99
CA LEU A 796 9.76 30.79 -13.20
C LEU A 796 8.55 30.19 -13.92
N LEU A 797 7.33 30.68 -13.62
CA LEU A 797 6.09 30.22 -14.24
C LEU A 797 6.03 30.45 -15.76
N ASN A 798 6.88 31.31 -16.32
CA ASN A 798 6.98 31.52 -17.75
C ASN A 798 7.89 30.49 -18.45
N SER A 799 8.54 29.60 -17.70
CA SER A 799 9.47 28.62 -18.26
C SER A 799 8.77 27.45 -18.96
N ALA A 800 9.41 26.89 -19.99
CA ALA A 800 8.93 25.66 -20.63
C ALA A 800 8.90 24.47 -19.66
N ASN A 801 9.84 24.41 -18.70
CA ASN A 801 9.91 23.36 -17.68
C ASN A 801 8.69 23.38 -16.75
N THR A 802 8.12 24.56 -16.47
CA THR A 802 6.89 24.65 -15.66
C THR A 802 5.71 23.97 -16.33
N LYS A 803 5.57 24.09 -17.66
CA LYS A 803 4.51 23.38 -18.40
C LYS A 803 4.66 21.86 -18.25
N LEU A 804 5.88 21.34 -18.34
CA LEU A 804 6.18 19.91 -18.15
C LEU A 804 5.91 19.44 -16.71
N LEU A 805 6.25 20.26 -15.72
CA LEU A 805 6.01 19.96 -14.30
C LEU A 805 4.52 19.95 -13.97
N LEU A 806 3.75 20.91 -14.46
CA LEU A 806 2.29 20.92 -14.30
C LEU A 806 1.63 19.73 -15.00
N SER A 807 2.17 19.32 -16.17
CA SER A 807 1.74 18.10 -16.86
C SER A 807 2.01 16.85 -16.02
N ASP A 808 3.21 16.67 -15.47
CA ASP A 808 3.53 15.53 -14.59
C ASP A 808 2.66 15.55 -13.31
N LEU A 809 2.48 16.73 -12.71
CA LEU A 809 1.66 16.93 -11.51
C LEU A 809 0.22 16.47 -11.73
N VAL A 810 -0.47 16.96 -12.77
CA VAL A 810 -1.88 16.58 -13.00
C VAL A 810 -2.00 15.10 -13.34
N ASN A 811 -1.04 14.56 -14.08
CA ASN A 811 -1.09 13.15 -14.46
C ASN A 811 -0.95 12.25 -13.23
N ARG A 812 0.00 12.54 -12.33
CA ARG A 812 0.18 11.81 -11.06
C ARG A 812 -0.97 12.03 -10.08
N TRP A 813 -1.45 13.26 -9.95
CA TRP A 813 -2.60 13.60 -9.12
C TRP A 813 -3.80 12.71 -9.48
N LEU A 814 -4.13 12.64 -10.78
CA LEU A 814 -5.24 11.86 -11.32
C LEU A 814 -4.89 10.40 -11.64
N ALA A 815 -3.67 9.95 -11.28
CA ALA A 815 -3.15 8.61 -11.55
C ALA A 815 -3.20 8.17 -13.02
N THR A 816 -3.20 9.13 -13.96
CA THR A 816 -3.34 8.91 -15.41
C THR A 816 -2.01 8.60 -16.09
N GLU A 817 -0.87 8.69 -15.40
CA GLU A 817 0.42 8.18 -15.85
C GLU A 817 0.39 6.67 -16.14
N LYS A 818 -0.56 5.94 -15.53
CA LYS A 818 -0.76 4.50 -15.71
C LYS A 818 -1.58 4.14 -16.94
N ILE A 819 -2.10 5.10 -17.70
CA ILE A 819 -3.00 4.81 -18.83
C ILE A 819 -2.32 3.98 -19.93
N GLU A 820 -1.01 4.16 -20.11
CA GLU A 820 -0.22 3.49 -21.15
C GLU A 820 -0.05 1.98 -20.90
N THR A 821 -0.23 1.53 -19.66
CA THR A 821 -0.17 0.11 -19.29
C THR A 821 -1.53 -0.58 -19.29
N LEU A 822 -2.62 0.16 -19.57
CA LEU A 822 -3.97 -0.39 -19.66
C LEU A 822 -4.23 -1.01 -21.04
N THR A 823 -5.13 -1.99 -21.09
CA THR A 823 -5.61 -2.60 -22.33
C THR A 823 -7.07 -2.23 -22.61
N LYS A 824 -7.37 -1.88 -23.86
CA LYS A 824 -8.72 -1.66 -24.36
C LYS A 824 -8.89 -2.50 -25.63
N PRO A 825 -9.42 -3.74 -25.53
CA PRO A 825 -9.41 -4.70 -26.64
C PRO A 825 -10.08 -4.18 -27.93
N ALA A 826 -11.08 -3.30 -27.79
CA ALA A 826 -11.77 -2.69 -28.93
C ALA A 826 -10.96 -1.60 -29.66
N ILE A 827 -9.78 -1.22 -29.16
CA ILE A 827 -8.94 -0.15 -29.71
C ILE A 827 -7.52 -0.66 -29.90
N SER A 828 -7.18 -0.95 -31.16
CA SER A 828 -5.80 -1.29 -31.53
C SER A 828 -4.84 -0.14 -31.21
N GLY A 829 -3.66 -0.46 -30.66
CA GLY A 829 -2.65 0.54 -30.33
C GLY A 829 -3.01 1.48 -29.18
N PHE A 830 -3.88 1.06 -28.25
CA PHE A 830 -4.35 1.90 -27.15
C PHE A 830 -3.22 2.55 -26.32
N ALA A 831 -2.08 1.89 -26.13
CA ALA A 831 -0.96 2.48 -25.39
C ALA A 831 -0.49 3.83 -25.98
N ALA A 832 -0.37 3.91 -27.31
CA ALA A 832 0.01 5.15 -28.00
C ALA A 832 -1.09 6.22 -27.92
N LEU A 833 -2.36 5.82 -28.01
CA LEU A 833 -3.49 6.71 -27.80
C LEU A 833 -3.54 7.23 -26.36
N GLY A 834 -3.29 6.37 -25.37
CA GLY A 834 -3.22 6.72 -23.97
C GLY A 834 -2.11 7.72 -23.66
N ALA A 835 -0.94 7.57 -24.29
CA ALA A 835 0.14 8.56 -24.21
C ALA A 835 -0.30 9.94 -24.74
N ASP A 836 -1.02 9.97 -25.87
CA ASP A 836 -1.56 11.23 -26.40
C ASP A 836 -2.63 11.84 -25.50
N MET A 837 -3.51 11.02 -24.91
CA MET A 837 -4.51 11.48 -23.93
C MET A 837 -3.85 12.07 -22.68
N LYS A 838 -2.76 11.47 -22.20
CA LYS A 838 -1.93 11.97 -21.09
C LYS A 838 -1.36 13.36 -21.41
N ASN A 839 -0.89 13.54 -22.65
CA ASN A 839 -0.40 14.82 -23.16
C ASN A 839 -1.54 15.86 -23.34
N GLU A 840 -2.72 15.46 -23.82
CA GLU A 840 -3.93 16.31 -23.86
C GLU A 840 -4.23 16.86 -22.47
N LEU A 841 -4.34 15.99 -21.46
CA LEU A 841 -4.63 16.38 -20.09
C LEU A 841 -3.57 17.36 -19.54
N GLY A 842 -2.29 17.05 -19.74
CA GLY A 842 -1.19 17.90 -19.30
C GLY A 842 -1.18 19.29 -19.97
N LYS A 843 -1.44 19.36 -21.28
CA LYS A 843 -1.52 20.62 -22.03
C LYS A 843 -2.75 21.43 -21.64
N ASN A 844 -3.90 20.79 -21.46
CA ASN A 844 -5.12 21.44 -20.96
C ASN A 844 -4.89 22.08 -19.58
N PHE A 845 -4.34 21.32 -18.64
CA PHE A 845 -4.11 21.77 -17.28
C PHE A 845 -3.06 22.89 -17.22
N SER A 846 -1.91 22.70 -17.89
CA SER A 846 -0.85 23.73 -17.91
C SER A 846 -1.30 25.02 -18.57
N ALA A 847 -2.10 24.96 -19.64
CA ALA A 847 -2.70 26.14 -20.25
C ALA A 847 -3.62 26.88 -19.26
N ALA A 848 -4.55 26.18 -18.62
CA ALA A 848 -5.49 26.78 -17.67
C ALA A 848 -4.80 27.39 -16.44
N MET A 849 -3.74 26.75 -15.94
CA MET A 849 -3.00 27.20 -14.76
C MET A 849 -2.08 28.40 -15.03
N LEU A 850 -1.57 28.54 -16.26
CA LEU A 850 -0.56 29.55 -16.60
C LEU A 850 -1.10 30.75 -17.40
N GLU A 851 -2.33 30.66 -17.93
CA GLU A 851 -2.97 31.73 -18.68
C GLU A 851 -3.03 33.02 -17.84
N THR A 852 -2.57 34.12 -18.41
CA THR A 852 -2.63 35.44 -17.77
C THR A 852 -4.11 35.81 -17.61
N ASN A 853 -4.54 36.06 -16.37
CA ASN A 853 -5.95 36.24 -16.00
C ASN A 853 -6.84 35.00 -16.26
N GLY A 854 -6.26 33.80 -16.27
CA GLY A 854 -7.00 32.55 -16.30
C GLY A 854 -7.97 32.43 -15.12
N THR A 855 -9.05 31.68 -15.30
CA THR A 855 -10.05 31.46 -14.26
C THR A 855 -10.02 30.02 -13.76
N PHE A 856 -10.49 29.79 -12.53
CA PHE A 856 -10.70 28.43 -12.00
C PHE A 856 -11.57 27.57 -12.96
N ALA A 857 -12.56 28.19 -13.61
CA ALA A 857 -13.44 27.51 -14.55
C ALA A 857 -12.71 26.87 -15.73
N ALA A 858 -11.60 27.46 -16.20
CA ALA A 858 -10.81 26.93 -17.31
C ALA A 858 -10.15 25.57 -17.01
N ILE A 859 -10.02 25.19 -15.72
CA ILE A 859 -9.42 23.91 -15.30
C ILE A 859 -10.38 22.75 -15.55
N TYR A 860 -11.67 22.95 -15.29
CA TYR A 860 -12.69 21.91 -15.35
C TYR A 860 -13.59 22.02 -16.58
N ASN A 861 -14.01 23.24 -16.94
CA ASN A 861 -15.00 23.47 -17.98
C ASN A 861 -14.57 24.50 -19.06
N PRO A 862 -13.38 24.40 -19.65
CA PRO A 862 -13.02 25.24 -20.80
C PRO A 862 -13.80 24.86 -22.06
N SER A 863 -13.93 25.79 -23.01
CA SER A 863 -14.51 25.56 -24.35
C SER A 863 -13.48 25.09 -25.38
N TYR A 864 -12.37 24.49 -24.93
CA TYR A 864 -11.29 24.01 -25.77
C TYR A 864 -10.64 22.73 -25.19
N THR A 865 -9.92 22.00 -26.04
CA THR A 865 -8.99 20.94 -25.64
C THR A 865 -7.74 20.97 -26.53
N HIS A 866 -6.66 20.30 -26.13
CA HIS A 866 -5.46 20.12 -26.94
C HIS A 866 -5.46 18.74 -27.60
N ILE A 867 -5.39 18.71 -28.92
CA ILE A 867 -5.39 17.45 -29.69
C ILE A 867 -4.26 17.45 -30.72
N ASN A 868 -3.75 16.25 -31.01
CA ASN A 868 -2.91 15.98 -32.17
C ASN A 868 -3.73 15.25 -33.25
N ALA A 869 -3.10 14.84 -34.36
CA ALA A 869 -3.78 14.17 -35.46
C ALA A 869 -4.49 12.85 -35.06
N ARG A 870 -3.90 12.07 -34.15
CA ARG A 870 -4.48 10.81 -33.67
C ARG A 870 -5.69 11.05 -32.76
N LEU A 871 -5.61 12.02 -31.86
CA LEU A 871 -6.75 12.41 -31.02
C LEU A 871 -7.86 13.07 -31.83
N ALA A 872 -7.52 13.89 -32.84
CA ALA A 872 -8.49 14.45 -33.77
C ALA A 872 -9.31 13.35 -34.44
N THR A 873 -8.65 12.32 -34.97
CA THR A 873 -9.31 11.14 -35.56
C THR A 873 -10.14 10.39 -34.52
N HIS A 874 -9.57 10.11 -33.34
CA HIS A 874 -10.25 9.33 -32.28
C HIS A 874 -11.49 10.04 -31.71
N TYR A 875 -11.46 11.36 -31.59
CA TYR A 875 -12.57 12.16 -31.07
C TYR A 875 -13.54 12.66 -32.14
N GLY A 876 -13.26 12.44 -33.43
CA GLY A 876 -14.06 12.99 -34.53
C GLY A 876 -13.97 14.52 -34.63
N MET A 877 -12.82 15.09 -34.25
CA MET A 877 -12.57 16.54 -34.26
C MET A 877 -11.66 16.92 -35.44
N THR A 878 -11.77 18.16 -35.91
CA THR A 878 -10.83 18.70 -36.90
C THR A 878 -9.62 19.30 -36.20
N LEU A 879 -8.41 18.87 -36.57
CA LEU A 879 -7.19 19.51 -36.12
C LEU A 879 -7.05 20.86 -36.85
N SER A 880 -7.15 21.97 -36.11
CA SER A 880 -7.07 23.33 -36.65
C SER A 880 -6.15 24.21 -35.81
N GLY A 881 -5.51 25.20 -36.44
CA GLY A 881 -4.60 26.13 -35.78
C GLY A 881 -3.14 25.69 -35.81
N THR A 882 -2.28 26.43 -35.11
CA THR A 882 -0.83 26.16 -35.05
C THR A 882 -0.55 24.98 -34.12
N VAL A 883 0.13 23.96 -34.65
CA VAL A 883 0.60 22.82 -33.86
C VAL A 883 1.92 23.15 -33.15
N ASP A 884 2.08 22.63 -31.93
CA ASP A 884 3.34 22.69 -31.20
C ASP A 884 4.33 21.58 -31.65
N ALA A 885 5.50 21.53 -31.00
CA ALA A 885 6.55 20.57 -31.32
C ALA A 885 6.13 19.10 -31.13
N ASP A 886 5.12 18.82 -30.31
CA ASP A 886 4.56 17.48 -30.10
C ASP A 886 3.39 17.18 -31.07
N GLY A 887 3.08 18.12 -31.98
CA GLY A 887 1.99 18.02 -32.95
C GLY A 887 0.60 18.34 -32.38
N PHE A 888 0.50 18.99 -31.23
CA PHE A 888 -0.78 19.34 -30.60
C PHE A 888 -1.20 20.78 -30.93
N ALA A 889 -2.49 21.00 -31.16
CA ALA A 889 -3.10 22.32 -31.26
C ALA A 889 -4.26 22.48 -30.26
N ARG A 890 -4.47 23.70 -29.76
CA ARG A 890 -5.66 24.08 -28.97
C ARG A 890 -6.83 24.25 -29.93
N VAL A 891 -7.86 23.41 -29.77
CA VAL A 891 -9.05 23.38 -30.64
C VAL A 891 -10.31 23.59 -29.81
N ASN A 892 -11.23 24.40 -30.33
CA ASN A 892 -12.52 24.66 -29.67
C ASN A 892 -13.39 23.40 -29.65
N THR A 893 -14.18 23.25 -28.58
CA THR A 893 -15.08 22.11 -28.40
C THR A 893 -16.26 22.47 -27.48
N SER A 894 -17.42 21.88 -27.75
CA SER A 894 -18.61 21.98 -26.90
C SER A 894 -18.71 20.84 -25.89
N ASP A 895 -18.25 19.65 -26.27
CA ASP A 895 -18.62 18.41 -25.58
C ASP A 895 -17.55 17.94 -24.58
N ARG A 896 -16.32 18.44 -24.70
CA ARG A 896 -15.17 18.10 -23.84
C ARG A 896 -14.37 19.34 -23.42
N GLY A 897 -13.23 19.12 -22.77
CA GLY A 897 -12.34 20.15 -22.26
C GLY A 897 -12.13 20.08 -20.75
N GLY A 898 -10.96 20.51 -20.30
CA GLY A 898 -10.57 20.48 -18.88
C GLY A 898 -10.15 19.10 -18.42
N ILE A 899 -9.94 18.95 -17.11
CA ILE A 899 -9.37 17.72 -16.55
C ILE A 899 -10.38 16.56 -16.47
N LEU A 900 -11.66 16.86 -16.17
CA LEU A 900 -12.71 15.86 -15.96
C LEU A 900 -13.11 15.13 -17.25
N THR A 901 -13.23 15.85 -18.36
CA THR A 901 -13.66 15.28 -19.65
C THR A 901 -12.50 14.97 -20.60
N SER A 902 -11.27 14.97 -20.08
CA SER A 902 -10.09 14.51 -20.83
C SER A 902 -10.19 13.01 -21.12
N GLY A 903 -9.62 12.58 -22.26
CA GLY A 903 -9.54 11.14 -22.57
C GLY A 903 -8.78 10.37 -21.50
N ALA A 904 -7.76 10.99 -20.89
CA ALA A 904 -6.93 10.37 -19.86
C ALA A 904 -7.74 10.01 -18.61
N PHE A 905 -8.48 10.97 -18.05
CA PHE A 905 -9.29 10.73 -16.86
C PHE A 905 -10.38 9.68 -17.13
N LEU A 906 -11.14 9.86 -18.22
CA LEU A 906 -12.27 8.99 -18.56
C LEU A 906 -11.82 7.54 -18.82
N SER A 907 -10.67 7.35 -19.46
CA SER A 907 -10.16 6.02 -19.81
C SER A 907 -9.46 5.33 -18.63
N ARG A 908 -8.75 6.10 -17.79
CA ARG A 908 -8.03 5.60 -16.61
C ARG A 908 -8.96 4.97 -15.58
N TYR A 909 -10.15 5.53 -15.44
CA TYR A 909 -11.17 5.08 -14.49
C TYR A 909 -12.30 4.29 -15.17
N ALA A 910 -12.06 3.76 -16.37
CA ALA A 910 -12.92 2.79 -17.03
C ALA A 910 -12.31 1.37 -16.92
N SER A 911 -13.15 0.33 -16.99
CA SER A 911 -12.68 -1.05 -17.15
C SER A 911 -12.18 -1.30 -18.58
N THR A 912 -11.78 -2.53 -18.91
CA THR A 912 -11.36 -2.89 -20.28
C THR A 912 -12.49 -2.75 -21.29
N THR A 913 -13.75 -2.94 -20.87
CA THR A 913 -14.94 -3.00 -21.72
C THR A 913 -16.01 -1.97 -21.38
N ASP A 914 -16.04 -1.42 -20.16
CA ASP A 914 -17.09 -0.52 -19.69
C ASP A 914 -16.55 0.79 -19.11
N SER A 915 -17.31 1.86 -19.29
CA SER A 915 -17.04 3.21 -18.73
C SER A 915 -16.79 3.21 -17.22
N ASN A 916 -17.41 2.27 -16.49
CA ASN A 916 -17.27 2.04 -15.05
C ASN A 916 -17.58 3.29 -14.19
N MET A 917 -18.88 3.54 -14.02
CA MET A 917 -19.39 4.69 -13.26
C MET A 917 -18.88 4.76 -11.80
N ILE A 918 -18.68 3.61 -11.14
CA ILE A 918 -18.22 3.57 -9.74
C ILE A 918 -16.82 4.18 -9.64
N THR A 919 -15.87 3.70 -10.44
CA THR A 919 -14.48 4.16 -10.35
C THR A 919 -14.31 5.61 -10.80
N ARG A 920 -15.10 6.07 -11.78
CA ARG A 920 -15.12 7.49 -12.17
C ARG A 920 -15.68 8.39 -11.06
N ALA A 921 -16.77 8.00 -10.41
CA ALA A 921 -17.35 8.75 -9.29
C ALA A 921 -16.40 8.82 -8.09
N VAL A 922 -15.82 7.68 -7.69
CA VAL A 922 -14.83 7.63 -6.61
C VAL A 922 -13.61 8.49 -6.93
N ALA A 923 -13.16 8.49 -8.20
CA ALA A 923 -12.08 9.37 -8.63
C ALA A 923 -12.44 10.85 -8.52
N ILE A 924 -13.64 11.28 -8.94
CA ILE A 924 -14.09 12.67 -8.74
C ILE A 924 -14.04 13.03 -7.26
N ARG A 925 -14.62 12.20 -6.40
CA ARG A 925 -14.72 12.45 -4.96
C ARG A 925 -13.34 12.55 -4.30
N ARG A 926 -12.51 11.52 -4.46
CA ARG A 926 -11.18 11.46 -3.81
C ARG A 926 -10.17 12.41 -4.45
N LYS A 927 -10.18 12.55 -5.78
CA LYS A 927 -9.15 13.32 -6.50
C LYS A 927 -9.55 14.75 -6.76
N LEU A 928 -10.80 15.03 -7.13
CA LEU A 928 -11.24 16.37 -7.53
C LEU A 928 -11.94 17.14 -6.41
N MET A 929 -12.48 16.45 -5.39
CA MET A 929 -13.17 17.07 -4.24
C MET A 929 -12.42 16.86 -2.91
N CYS A 930 -11.34 16.06 -2.92
CA CYS A 930 -10.55 15.69 -1.75
C CYS A 930 -11.41 15.15 -0.59
N GLN A 931 -12.49 14.45 -0.95
CA GLN A 931 -13.39 13.82 0.00
C GLN A 931 -12.89 12.42 0.34
N ASP A 932 -12.91 12.07 1.62
CA ASP A 932 -12.49 10.74 2.04
C ASP A 932 -13.62 9.71 1.85
N ILE A 933 -13.44 8.83 0.88
CA ILE A 933 -14.27 7.63 0.72
C ILE A 933 -13.50 6.46 1.33
N PRO A 934 -14.06 5.69 2.27
CA PRO A 934 -13.39 4.51 2.82
C PRO A 934 -13.11 3.46 1.74
N GLU A 935 -12.13 2.59 1.97
CA GLU A 935 -11.98 1.42 1.12
C GLU A 935 -13.22 0.51 1.25
N PRO A 936 -13.59 -0.26 0.20
CA PRO A 936 -14.68 -1.21 0.29
C PRO A 936 -14.49 -2.14 1.50
N PRO A 937 -15.55 -2.44 2.29
CA PRO A 937 -15.38 -3.29 3.46
C PRO A 937 -14.81 -4.66 3.09
N SER A 938 -14.04 -5.26 3.99
CA SER A 938 -13.46 -6.58 3.77
C SER A 938 -14.57 -7.63 3.61
N GLY A 939 -14.44 -8.51 2.62
CA GLY A 939 -15.47 -9.52 2.31
C GLY A 939 -16.58 -9.05 1.37
N VAL A 940 -16.57 -7.80 0.90
CA VAL A 940 -17.61 -7.22 0.03
C VAL A 940 -17.37 -7.47 -1.46
N SER A 941 -16.36 -8.27 -1.84
CA SER A 941 -16.46 -9.01 -3.11
C SER A 941 -17.44 -10.17 -2.91
N LEU A 942 -18.70 -9.79 -2.65
CA LEU A 942 -19.87 -10.62 -2.87
C LEU A 942 -19.67 -11.23 -4.25
N ASP A 943 -19.72 -12.55 -4.26
CA ASP A 943 -19.42 -13.43 -5.37
C ASP A 943 -20.06 -12.90 -6.66
N ARG A 944 -19.37 -11.97 -7.34
CA ARG A 944 -19.97 -11.18 -8.43
C ARG A 944 -20.32 -12.11 -9.56
N GLU A 945 -19.53 -13.18 -9.71
CA GLU A 945 -19.78 -14.31 -10.59
C GLU A 945 -21.02 -15.12 -10.16
N ALA A 946 -21.23 -15.40 -8.87
CA ALA A 946 -22.48 -16.01 -8.41
C ALA A 946 -23.71 -15.08 -8.54
N LEU A 947 -23.57 -13.78 -8.29
CA LEU A 947 -24.62 -12.79 -8.56
C LEU A 947 -24.91 -12.70 -10.07
N PHE A 948 -23.87 -12.69 -10.91
CA PHE A 948 -23.99 -12.77 -12.36
C PHE A 948 -24.67 -14.06 -12.82
N ALA A 949 -24.37 -15.20 -12.17
CA ALA A 949 -24.99 -16.47 -12.48
C ALA A 949 -26.46 -16.51 -12.03
N GLN A 950 -26.76 -16.01 -10.83
CA GLN A 950 -28.10 -15.95 -10.25
C GLN A 950 -29.04 -15.05 -11.06
N ASP A 951 -28.56 -13.86 -11.44
CA ASP A 951 -29.33 -12.85 -12.17
C ASP A 951 -28.95 -12.82 -13.66
N ARG A 952 -28.46 -13.93 -14.23
CA ARG A 952 -27.95 -13.98 -15.62
C ARG A 952 -28.93 -13.41 -16.64
N ALA A 953 -30.21 -13.79 -16.52
CA ALA A 953 -31.27 -13.30 -17.42
C ALA A 953 -31.38 -11.77 -17.38
N PHE A 954 -31.21 -11.14 -16.22
CA PHE A 954 -31.17 -9.69 -16.10
C PHE A 954 -29.92 -9.12 -16.75
N TYR A 955 -28.74 -9.68 -16.51
CA TYR A 955 -27.48 -9.17 -17.09
C TYR A 955 -27.40 -9.31 -18.61
N GLU A 956 -27.95 -10.38 -19.17
CA GLU A 956 -27.92 -10.66 -20.60
C GLU A 956 -29.07 -9.97 -21.36
N ALA A 957 -30.11 -9.50 -20.68
CA ALA A 957 -31.22 -8.83 -21.34
C ALA A 957 -30.73 -7.61 -22.16
N PRO A 958 -31.25 -7.43 -23.40
CA PRO A 958 -30.81 -6.35 -24.28
C PRO A 958 -31.11 -4.97 -23.70
N THR A 959 -32.18 -4.85 -22.90
CA THR A 959 -32.62 -3.60 -22.25
C THR A 959 -31.85 -3.25 -20.97
N THR A 960 -31.00 -4.14 -20.46
CA THR A 960 -30.29 -3.90 -19.21
C THR A 960 -29.07 -3.02 -19.44
N THR A 961 -29.15 -1.81 -18.89
CA THR A 961 -28.08 -0.80 -18.94
C THR A 961 -27.04 -1.03 -17.83
N GLN A 962 -25.87 -0.41 -17.99
CA GLN A 962 -24.83 -0.42 -16.95
C GLN A 962 -25.30 0.19 -15.63
N HIS A 963 -26.17 1.20 -15.67
CA HIS A 963 -26.73 1.83 -14.46
C HIS A 963 -27.51 0.81 -13.65
N MET A 964 -28.42 0.08 -14.30
CA MET A 964 -29.22 -0.96 -13.68
C MET A 964 -28.34 -2.06 -13.06
N ILE A 965 -27.23 -2.41 -13.73
CA ILE A 965 -26.26 -3.39 -13.25
C ILE A 965 -25.59 -2.93 -11.94
N PHE A 966 -25.06 -1.71 -11.90
CA PHE A 966 -24.37 -1.23 -10.71
C PHE A 966 -25.32 -0.97 -9.54
N ASP A 967 -26.55 -0.53 -9.80
CA ASP A 967 -27.57 -0.42 -8.76
C ASP A 967 -27.96 -1.80 -8.23
N ARG A 968 -28.17 -2.79 -9.11
CA ARG A 968 -28.52 -4.16 -8.70
C ARG A 968 -27.46 -4.79 -7.80
N ILE A 969 -26.17 -4.61 -8.12
CA ILE A 969 -25.07 -5.19 -7.35
C ILE A 969 -24.88 -4.49 -6.00
N THR A 970 -25.27 -3.23 -5.88
CA THR A 970 -24.99 -2.41 -4.68
C THR A 970 -26.22 -2.18 -3.80
N ALA A 971 -27.42 -2.50 -4.28
CA ALA A 971 -28.67 -2.38 -3.54
C ALA A 971 -28.82 -3.45 -2.43
N GLY A 972 -29.52 -3.09 -1.35
CA GLY A 972 -29.96 -4.04 -0.31
C GLY A 972 -28.85 -4.57 0.60
N THR A 973 -27.63 -4.01 0.53
CA THR A 973 -26.47 -4.43 1.32
C THR A 973 -25.77 -3.22 1.96
N THR A 974 -24.72 -3.46 2.74
CA THR A 974 -23.86 -2.38 3.28
C THR A 974 -23.24 -1.50 2.19
N CYS A 975 -23.16 -1.98 0.93
CA CYS A 975 -22.71 -1.18 -0.21
C CYS A 975 -23.62 0.03 -0.45
N SER A 976 -24.93 -0.13 -0.22
CA SER A 976 -25.91 0.93 -0.43
C SER A 976 -25.57 2.19 0.36
N ASN A 977 -24.90 2.05 1.51
CA ASN A 977 -24.50 3.18 2.37
C ASN A 977 -23.71 4.25 1.64
N CYS A 978 -22.83 3.84 0.71
CA CYS A 978 -22.07 4.74 -0.14
C CYS A 978 -22.68 4.87 -1.54
N HIS A 979 -23.19 3.76 -2.09
CA HIS A 979 -23.51 3.70 -3.50
C HIS A 979 -24.79 4.42 -3.89
N ALA A 980 -25.82 4.37 -3.05
CA ALA A 980 -27.13 4.91 -3.38
C ALA A 980 -27.13 6.42 -3.65
N GLU A 981 -26.15 7.16 -3.10
CA GLU A 981 -26.11 8.62 -3.15
C GLU A 981 -24.73 9.19 -3.46
N ILE A 982 -23.69 8.66 -2.84
CA ILE A 982 -22.35 9.27 -2.96
C ILE A 982 -21.67 8.87 -4.29
N ILE A 983 -21.92 7.65 -4.78
CA ILE A 983 -21.18 7.03 -5.89
C ILE A 983 -22.04 6.87 -7.16
N ASN A 984 -23.09 6.04 -7.15
CA ASN A 984 -23.78 5.67 -8.39
C ASN A 984 -24.45 6.88 -9.08
N PRO A 985 -25.20 7.75 -8.38
CA PRO A 985 -25.84 8.90 -9.03
C PRO A 985 -24.86 9.89 -9.65
N LEU A 986 -23.67 10.05 -9.06
CA LEU A 986 -22.60 10.89 -9.61
C LEU A 986 -21.96 10.24 -10.84
N GLY A 987 -21.66 8.95 -10.76
CA GLY A 987 -21.00 8.22 -11.83
C GLY A 987 -21.87 7.98 -13.05
N GLY A 988 -23.17 7.72 -12.86
CA GLY A 988 -24.13 7.46 -13.93
C GLY A 988 -24.21 8.62 -14.93
N GLY A 989 -24.10 9.86 -14.46
CA GLY A 989 -24.08 11.04 -15.32
C GLY A 989 -22.82 11.18 -16.21
N LEU A 990 -21.81 10.30 -16.07
CA LEU A 990 -20.62 10.24 -16.93
C LEU A 990 -20.71 9.18 -18.02
N GLU A 991 -21.82 8.45 -18.11
CA GLU A 991 -21.98 7.36 -19.06
C GLU A 991 -22.04 7.84 -20.52
N ASN A 992 -22.20 9.15 -20.77
CA ASN A 992 -22.10 9.75 -22.10
C ASN A 992 -20.68 9.73 -22.70
N PHE A 993 -19.71 9.17 -21.97
CA PHE A 993 -18.38 8.87 -22.48
C PHE A 993 -18.06 7.38 -22.38
N ASP A 994 -17.56 6.80 -23.47
CA ASP A 994 -17.15 5.40 -23.53
C ASP A 994 -15.86 5.11 -22.74
N THR A 995 -15.37 3.85 -22.82
CA THR A 995 -14.14 3.38 -22.14
C THR A 995 -12.87 4.10 -22.52
N ALA A 996 -12.88 4.86 -23.61
CA ALA A 996 -11.75 5.54 -24.22
C ALA A 996 -12.00 7.04 -24.43
N GLY A 997 -12.97 7.62 -23.71
CA GLY A 997 -13.24 9.05 -23.73
C GLY A 997 -13.86 9.59 -25.03
N ARG A 998 -14.53 8.76 -25.83
CA ARG A 998 -15.38 9.21 -26.94
C ARG A 998 -16.80 9.47 -26.43
N VAL A 999 -17.43 10.51 -26.98
CA VAL A 999 -18.83 10.82 -26.68
C VAL A 999 -19.71 9.72 -27.29
N ARG A 1000 -20.74 9.28 -26.55
CA ARG A 1000 -21.72 8.30 -27.00
C ARG A 1000 -23.12 8.64 -26.51
N THR A 1001 -24.12 8.26 -27.28
CA THR A 1001 -25.55 8.39 -26.94
C THR A 1001 -26.21 7.04 -26.65
N THR A 1002 -25.57 5.94 -27.00
CA THR A 1002 -26.02 4.57 -26.70
C THR A 1002 -24.93 3.76 -26.00
N ASP A 1003 -25.34 2.80 -25.15
CA ASP A 1003 -24.43 1.82 -24.57
C ASP A 1003 -24.04 0.71 -25.58
N LEU A 1004 -23.26 -0.27 -25.12
CA LEU A 1004 -22.79 -1.38 -25.98
C LEU A 1004 -23.91 -2.31 -26.46
N LYS A 1005 -25.09 -2.25 -25.85
CA LYS A 1005 -26.28 -3.02 -26.25
C LYS A 1005 -27.25 -2.20 -27.09
N GLY A 1006 -26.94 -0.94 -27.37
CA GLY A 1006 -27.79 -0.03 -28.15
C GLY A 1006 -28.84 0.71 -27.32
N ASN A 1007 -28.84 0.59 -25.99
CA ASN A 1007 -29.77 1.35 -25.14
C ASN A 1007 -29.36 2.82 -25.08
N ALA A 1008 -30.34 3.73 -25.04
CA ALA A 1008 -30.07 5.14 -24.82
C ALA A 1008 -29.36 5.37 -23.48
N ILE A 1009 -28.30 6.19 -23.49
CA ILE A 1009 -27.58 6.57 -22.28
C ILE A 1009 -28.44 7.53 -21.45
N VAL A 1010 -28.59 7.22 -20.17
CA VAL A 1010 -29.14 8.16 -19.19
C VAL A 1010 -28.03 9.06 -18.67
N THR A 1011 -28.08 10.33 -19.04
CA THR A 1011 -27.05 11.32 -18.70
C THR A 1011 -27.37 12.13 -17.44
N LYS A 1012 -28.58 12.00 -16.90
CA LYS A 1012 -28.98 12.67 -15.67
C LYS A 1012 -28.23 12.05 -14.48
N GLY A 1013 -27.51 12.89 -13.74
CA GLY A 1013 -26.83 12.54 -12.51
C GLY A 1013 -27.17 13.49 -11.37
N THR A 1014 -26.80 13.09 -10.16
CA THR A 1014 -27.03 13.88 -8.94
C THR A 1014 -25.75 13.92 -8.10
N PHE A 1015 -25.36 15.12 -7.67
CA PHE A 1015 -24.25 15.33 -6.74
C PHE A 1015 -24.80 15.47 -5.31
N TYR A 1016 -24.81 14.36 -4.58
CA TYR A 1016 -25.14 14.36 -3.15
C TYR A 1016 -23.95 14.82 -2.31
N SER A 1017 -24.20 15.42 -1.14
CA SER A 1017 -23.14 15.81 -0.19
C SER A 1017 -22.03 16.69 -0.80
N PRO A 1018 -22.29 17.98 -1.04
CA PRO A 1018 -21.29 18.98 -1.39
C PRO A 1018 -20.53 19.49 -0.14
N TYR A 1019 -20.17 18.58 0.76
CA TYR A 1019 -19.52 18.86 2.05
C TYR A 1019 -18.11 18.25 2.13
N PRO A 1020 -17.15 18.84 2.86
CA PRO A 1020 -15.80 18.28 2.94
C PRO A 1020 -15.76 16.85 3.49
N GLN A 1021 -16.54 16.57 4.54
CA GLN A 1021 -16.75 15.22 5.04
C GLN A 1021 -17.98 14.59 4.36
N LEU A 1022 -17.82 13.35 3.91
CA LEU A 1022 -18.94 12.59 3.36
C LEU A 1022 -19.80 12.02 4.48
N GLN A 1023 -21.11 12.22 4.37
CA GLN A 1023 -22.11 11.62 5.25
C GLN A 1023 -22.84 10.52 4.49
N PHE A 1024 -22.77 9.29 5.01
CA PHE A 1024 -23.29 8.07 4.36
C PHE A 1024 -24.71 7.75 4.83
N LEU A 1025 -25.46 6.91 4.11
CA LEU A 1025 -26.88 6.66 4.46
C LEU A 1025 -27.09 6.13 5.89
N ASN A 1026 -26.11 5.42 6.45
CA ASN A 1026 -26.17 4.89 7.80
C ASN A 1026 -25.66 5.87 8.87
N ASP A 1027 -25.24 7.07 8.47
CA ASP A 1027 -24.88 8.14 9.41
C ASP A 1027 -26.18 8.69 10.04
N PRO A 1028 -26.37 8.53 11.36
CA PRO A 1028 -27.58 8.97 12.04
C PRO A 1028 -27.78 10.49 11.99
N ASP A 1029 -26.71 11.25 11.74
CA ASP A 1029 -26.70 12.72 11.71
C ASP A 1029 -26.51 13.26 10.29
N ARG A 1030 -26.77 12.42 9.27
CA ARG A 1030 -26.62 12.76 7.85
C ARG A 1030 -27.52 13.94 7.44
N VAL A 1031 -26.90 14.96 6.86
CA VAL A 1031 -27.53 16.13 6.26
C VAL A 1031 -27.68 15.94 4.75
N ARG A 1032 -28.91 16.12 4.24
CA ARG A 1032 -29.19 16.14 2.79
C ARG A 1032 -29.11 17.56 2.26
N TYR A 1033 -28.26 17.79 1.25
CA TYR A 1033 -28.38 19.01 0.46
C TYR A 1033 -29.69 18.99 -0.33
N THR A 1034 -30.57 19.98 -0.08
CA THR A 1034 -31.93 20.03 -0.62
C THR A 1034 -32.21 21.42 -1.23
N PRO A 1035 -32.72 21.51 -2.47
CA PRO A 1035 -32.90 20.41 -3.42
C PRO A 1035 -31.55 19.80 -3.84
N GLU A 1036 -31.58 18.54 -4.26
CA GLU A 1036 -30.37 17.84 -4.71
C GLU A 1036 -29.76 18.53 -5.95
N ILE A 1037 -28.43 18.55 -6.04
CA ILE A 1037 -27.72 19.18 -7.16
C ILE A 1037 -27.77 18.23 -8.35
N GLN A 1038 -28.57 18.56 -9.36
CA GLN A 1038 -28.70 17.76 -10.58
C GLN A 1038 -27.81 18.30 -11.69
N PHE A 1039 -27.33 17.40 -12.54
CA PHE A 1039 -26.57 17.72 -13.75
C PHE A 1039 -26.90 16.72 -14.86
N ASN A 1040 -26.60 17.09 -16.11
CA ASN A 1040 -26.89 16.31 -17.29
C ASN A 1040 -25.63 16.06 -18.15
N GLY A 1041 -24.96 14.94 -17.93
CA GLY A 1041 -23.74 14.56 -18.64
C GLY A 1041 -22.47 15.11 -18.01
N ALA A 1042 -21.32 14.58 -18.43
CA ALA A 1042 -20.01 14.98 -17.87
C ALA A 1042 -19.66 16.46 -18.07
N LYS A 1043 -20.09 17.08 -19.17
CA LYS A 1043 -19.83 18.50 -19.44
C LYS A 1043 -20.66 19.42 -18.53
N ASP A 1044 -21.91 19.05 -18.26
CA ASP A 1044 -22.73 19.77 -17.28
C ASP A 1044 -22.21 19.55 -15.86
N LEU A 1045 -21.74 18.35 -15.50
CA LEU A 1045 -21.05 18.15 -14.22
C LEU A 1045 -19.82 19.07 -14.09
N ALA A 1046 -19.01 19.18 -15.15
CA ALA A 1046 -17.86 20.08 -15.15
C ALA A 1046 -18.29 21.55 -14.93
N ARG A 1047 -19.42 21.95 -15.50
CA ARG A 1047 -20.05 23.26 -15.26
C ARG A 1047 -20.53 23.40 -13.82
N THR A 1048 -21.26 22.41 -13.29
CA THR A 1048 -21.70 22.37 -11.89
C THR A 1048 -20.53 22.50 -10.91
N ILE A 1049 -19.40 21.84 -11.20
CA ILE A 1049 -18.18 21.93 -10.38
C ILE A 1049 -17.66 23.36 -10.28
N VAL A 1050 -17.84 24.20 -11.31
CA VAL A 1050 -17.27 25.56 -11.32
C VAL A 1050 -18.30 26.65 -11.00
N GLU A 1051 -19.59 26.40 -11.20
CA GLU A 1051 -20.67 27.37 -10.99
C GLU A 1051 -21.41 27.17 -9.67
N HIS A 1052 -21.56 25.93 -9.17
CA HIS A 1052 -22.29 25.69 -7.93
C HIS A 1052 -21.41 26.02 -6.71
N PRO A 1053 -21.76 27.00 -5.86
CA PRO A 1053 -20.83 27.55 -4.85
C PRO A 1053 -20.18 26.51 -3.93
N GLN A 1054 -20.95 25.54 -3.44
CA GLN A 1054 -20.39 24.50 -2.55
C GLN A 1054 -19.52 23.48 -3.28
N VAL A 1055 -19.87 23.10 -4.51
CA VAL A 1055 -19.08 22.12 -5.29
C VAL A 1055 -17.80 22.79 -5.79
N ALA A 1056 -17.89 24.06 -6.21
CA ALA A 1056 -16.76 24.90 -6.53
C ALA A 1056 -15.82 25.07 -5.34
N GLY A 1057 -16.36 25.36 -4.14
CA GLY A 1057 -15.56 25.46 -2.92
C GLY A 1057 -14.76 24.18 -2.62
N LEU A 1058 -15.36 23.00 -2.78
CA LEU A 1058 -14.67 21.72 -2.62
C LEU A 1058 -13.55 21.54 -3.65
N ALA A 1059 -13.84 21.81 -4.92
CA ALA A 1059 -12.88 21.62 -5.99
C ALA A 1059 -11.71 22.63 -5.94
N GLN A 1060 -11.98 23.88 -5.56
CA GLN A 1060 -10.97 24.92 -5.32
C GLN A 1060 -10.07 24.53 -4.15
N THR A 1061 -10.67 24.14 -3.03
CA THR A 1061 -9.93 23.68 -1.84
C THR A 1061 -9.09 22.46 -2.18
N CYS A 1062 -9.65 21.48 -2.91
CA CYS A 1062 -8.91 20.30 -3.30
C CYS A 1062 -7.73 20.61 -4.22
N LEU A 1063 -7.90 21.51 -5.19
CA LEU A 1063 -6.78 21.95 -6.02
C LEU A 1063 -5.65 22.56 -5.18
N ALA A 1064 -5.99 23.46 -4.25
CA ALA A 1064 -5.03 24.03 -3.30
C ALA A 1064 -4.36 22.95 -2.42
N THR A 1065 -5.13 21.99 -1.91
CA THR A 1065 -4.63 20.83 -1.14
C THR A 1065 -3.60 20.02 -1.92
N GLN A 1066 -3.84 19.76 -3.22
CA GLN A 1066 -2.92 18.97 -4.03
C GLN A 1066 -1.61 19.72 -4.31
N PHE A 1067 -1.68 21.03 -4.55
CA PHE A 1067 -0.48 21.86 -4.67
C PHE A 1067 0.29 21.96 -3.36
N MET A 1068 -0.41 22.08 -2.23
CA MET A 1068 0.23 22.08 -0.92
C MET A 1068 0.90 20.73 -0.62
N SER A 1069 0.22 19.62 -0.91
CA SER A 1069 0.77 18.26 -0.80
C SER A 1069 2.03 18.10 -1.66
N TYR A 1070 1.97 18.52 -2.93
CA TYR A 1070 3.10 18.47 -3.85
C TYR A 1070 4.27 19.32 -3.37
N SER A 1071 4.04 20.58 -2.97
CA SER A 1071 5.13 21.51 -2.65
C SER A 1071 5.73 21.27 -1.26
N SER A 1072 4.97 20.69 -0.32
CA SER A 1072 5.45 20.29 1.01
C SER A 1072 6.02 18.87 1.07
N GLY A 1073 5.69 18.01 0.11
CA GLY A 1073 6.04 16.59 0.14
C GLY A 1073 5.25 15.78 1.17
N ILE A 1074 4.09 16.30 1.59
CA ILE A 1074 3.22 15.72 2.63
C ILE A 1074 2.01 15.09 1.97
N ASN A 1075 1.48 14.01 2.53
CA ASN A 1075 0.27 13.39 2.01
C ASN A 1075 -0.95 14.33 2.15
N SER A 1076 -1.70 14.49 1.06
CA SER A 1076 -2.94 15.27 1.04
C SER A 1076 -3.97 14.84 2.10
N ILE A 1077 -3.93 13.59 2.57
CA ILE A 1077 -4.83 13.10 3.62
C ILE A 1077 -4.65 13.83 4.96
N PHE A 1078 -3.45 14.33 5.25
CA PHE A 1078 -3.16 15.11 6.47
C PHE A 1078 -3.67 16.55 6.35
N LEU A 1079 -4.05 16.96 5.13
CA LEU A 1079 -4.52 18.30 4.80
C LEU A 1079 -6.04 18.37 4.71
N ILE A 1080 -6.74 17.26 4.95
CA ILE A 1080 -8.19 17.18 5.02
C ILE A 1080 -8.62 16.62 6.39
N ASP A 1081 -9.90 16.73 6.70
CA ASP A 1081 -10.45 16.22 7.95
C ASP A 1081 -10.67 14.70 7.87
N SER A 1082 -9.56 13.96 8.02
CA SER A 1082 -9.56 12.50 8.00
C SER A 1082 -8.50 11.95 8.93
N ASP A 1083 -8.87 11.03 9.80
CA ASP A 1083 -7.97 10.30 10.69
C ASP A 1083 -7.49 8.95 10.11
N ARG A 1084 -7.78 8.68 8.83
CA ARG A 1084 -7.36 7.44 8.17
C ARG A 1084 -5.84 7.24 8.27
N ASP A 1085 -5.46 6.06 8.74
CA ASP A 1085 -4.07 5.60 8.73
C ASP A 1085 -3.62 5.35 7.28
N VAL A 1086 -2.49 5.92 6.91
CA VAL A 1086 -1.87 5.80 5.58
C VAL A 1086 -0.56 5.01 5.60
N GLY A 1087 -0.26 4.32 6.71
CA GLY A 1087 0.85 3.37 6.82
C GLY A 1087 2.21 4.00 7.13
N TYR A 1088 2.24 5.24 7.61
CA TYR A 1088 3.45 5.94 8.08
C TYR A 1088 3.11 7.09 9.04
N THR A 1089 4.11 7.56 9.78
CA THR A 1089 3.94 8.50 10.89
C THR A 1089 3.30 9.81 10.44
N ARG A 1090 2.11 10.08 10.98
CA ARG A 1090 1.37 11.31 10.78
C ARG A 1090 2.14 12.53 11.32
N ILE A 1091 2.00 13.69 10.67
CA ILE A 1091 2.55 14.96 11.16
C ILE A 1091 1.82 15.41 12.44
N SER A 1092 2.40 16.33 13.22
CA SER A 1092 1.72 16.82 14.42
C SER A 1092 0.45 17.61 14.07
N LYS A 1093 -0.52 17.67 14.99
CA LYS A 1093 -1.78 18.38 14.71
C LYS A 1093 -1.58 19.87 14.44
N ASP A 1094 -0.60 20.49 15.09
CA ASP A 1094 -0.22 21.88 14.84
C ASP A 1094 0.27 22.07 13.40
N GLU A 1095 1.10 21.15 12.89
CA GLU A 1095 1.56 21.17 11.51
C GLU A 1095 0.41 20.95 10.53
N GLU A 1096 -0.50 20.00 10.81
CA GLU A 1096 -1.71 19.83 9.99
C GLU A 1096 -2.52 21.12 9.91
N ASN A 1097 -2.78 21.75 11.05
CA ASN A 1097 -3.55 22.98 11.12
C ASN A 1097 -2.86 24.11 10.34
N ALA A 1098 -1.53 24.25 10.46
CA ALA A 1098 -0.76 25.23 9.72
C ALA A 1098 -0.87 25.03 8.19
N TYR A 1099 -0.68 23.81 7.69
CA TYR A 1099 -0.84 23.54 6.26
C TYR A 1099 -2.29 23.68 5.78
N ARG A 1100 -3.29 23.39 6.62
CA ARG A 1100 -4.70 23.62 6.29
C ARG A 1100 -5.03 25.11 6.20
N CYS A 1101 -4.34 25.96 6.97
CA CYS A 1101 -4.44 27.41 6.82
C CYS A 1101 -3.85 27.89 5.50
N ASP A 1102 -2.67 27.38 5.13
CA ASP A 1102 -2.09 27.67 3.82
C ASP A 1102 -3.01 27.21 2.68
N VAL A 1103 -3.68 26.06 2.81
CA VAL A 1103 -4.70 25.62 1.84
C VAL A 1103 -5.85 26.63 1.75
N ALA A 1104 -6.34 27.16 2.87
CA ALA A 1104 -7.38 28.17 2.88
C ALA A 1104 -6.91 29.49 2.21
N ASP A 1105 -5.69 29.92 2.48
CA ASP A 1105 -5.08 31.11 1.85
C ASP A 1105 -4.93 30.93 0.34
N LEU A 1106 -4.40 29.79 -0.11
CA LEU A 1106 -4.29 29.46 -1.53
C LEU A 1106 -5.66 29.38 -2.19
N THR A 1107 -6.67 28.84 -1.52
CA THR A 1107 -8.05 28.79 -2.01
C THR A 1107 -8.61 30.19 -2.19
N ASN A 1108 -8.39 31.09 -1.23
CA ASN A 1108 -8.80 32.49 -1.34
C ASN A 1108 -8.08 33.21 -2.50
N VAL A 1109 -6.79 32.96 -2.68
CA VAL A 1109 -6.02 33.52 -3.81
C VAL A 1109 -6.52 32.99 -5.15
N LEU A 1110 -6.79 31.69 -5.25
CA LEU A 1110 -7.38 31.08 -6.44
C LEU A 1110 -8.71 31.74 -6.80
N ASN A 1111 -9.54 32.03 -5.79
CA ASN A 1111 -10.87 32.61 -5.97
C ASN A 1111 -10.83 34.08 -6.37
N THR A 1112 -9.90 34.85 -5.81
CA THR A 1112 -9.83 36.30 -6.01
C THR A 1112 -8.91 36.74 -7.15
N ARG A 1113 -7.86 35.96 -7.43
CA ARG A 1113 -6.79 36.33 -8.38
C ARG A 1113 -6.50 35.26 -9.44
N GLY A 1114 -7.13 34.09 -9.35
CA GLY A 1114 -6.99 33.02 -10.34
C GLY A 1114 -5.82 32.03 -10.08
N PRO A 1115 -5.73 30.96 -10.89
CA PRO A 1115 -4.83 29.84 -10.65
C PRO A 1115 -3.35 30.22 -10.77
N ARG A 1116 -3.00 31.13 -11.68
CA ARG A 1116 -1.62 31.60 -11.81
C ARG A 1116 -1.15 32.32 -10.56
N ALA A 1117 -1.97 33.21 -10.01
CA ALA A 1117 -1.64 33.93 -8.77
C ALA A 1117 -1.53 32.98 -7.57
N MET A 1118 -2.33 31.90 -7.53
CA MET A 1118 -2.18 30.85 -6.52
C MET A 1118 -0.79 30.19 -6.60
N LEU A 1119 -0.29 29.88 -7.80
CA LEU A 1119 1.07 29.36 -7.98
C LEU A 1119 2.14 30.35 -7.52
N GLU A 1120 1.97 31.64 -7.80
CA GLU A 1120 2.89 32.71 -7.36
C GLU A 1120 2.91 32.87 -5.83
N GLU A 1121 1.82 32.50 -5.15
CA GLU A 1121 1.66 32.60 -3.70
C GLU A 1121 2.31 31.44 -2.94
N ILE A 1122 2.35 30.22 -3.49
CA ILE A 1122 2.89 29.02 -2.81
C ILE A 1122 4.24 29.28 -2.10
N PRO A 1123 5.29 29.84 -2.74
CA PRO A 1123 6.58 30.02 -2.07
C PRO A 1123 6.58 31.14 -1.01
N ALA A 1124 5.56 31.99 -1.01
CA ALA A 1124 5.39 33.09 -0.05
C ALA A 1124 4.58 32.69 1.21
N LEU A 1125 4.08 31.46 1.27
CA LEU A 1125 3.38 30.94 2.43
C LEU A 1125 4.28 30.87 3.66
N GLU A 1126 3.71 31.10 4.85
CA GLU A 1126 4.47 31.07 6.09
C GLU A 1126 5.06 29.68 6.37
N THR A 1127 4.30 28.60 6.12
CA THR A 1127 4.82 27.25 6.30
C THR A 1127 5.92 26.88 5.30
N VAL A 1128 6.13 27.67 4.25
CA VAL A 1128 7.24 27.51 3.30
C VAL A 1128 8.44 28.37 3.70
N MET A 1129 8.22 29.58 4.20
CA MET A 1129 9.29 30.48 4.62
C MET A 1129 9.87 30.14 6.00
N TYR A 1130 9.04 29.61 6.90
CA TYR A 1130 9.39 29.34 8.29
C TYR A 1130 9.24 27.86 8.65
N ARG A 1131 10.06 27.41 9.61
CA ARG A 1131 10.19 26.00 10.00
C ARG A 1131 10.27 25.87 11.53
N LYS A 1132 9.66 24.81 12.08
CA LYS A 1132 9.70 24.49 13.52
C LYS A 1132 11.05 23.90 13.94
N GLU A 1133 11.48 24.10 15.19
CA GLU A 1133 12.61 23.35 15.74
C GLU A 1133 12.41 21.83 15.61
N TRP A 1134 13.52 21.10 15.41
CA TRP A 1134 13.49 19.69 15.08
C TRP A 1134 13.01 18.86 16.29
N ALA A 1135 11.83 18.24 16.18
CA ALA A 1135 11.23 17.44 17.25
C ALA A 1135 11.29 15.91 17.02
N ARG A 1136 11.86 15.43 15.89
CA ARG A 1136 11.76 14.02 15.45
C ARG A 1136 13.08 13.28 15.25
#